data_AF-A0A1A0HKK3-F1
#
_entry.id   AF-A0A1A0HKK3-F1
#
_cell.length_a   1.000
_cell.length_b   1.000
_cell.length_c   1.000
_cell.angle_alpha   90.00
_cell.angle_beta   90.00
_cell.angle_gamma   90.00
#
_symmetry.space_group_name_H-M   'P 1'
#
loop_
_entity.id
_entity.type
_entity.pdbx_description
1 polymer ?
#
loop_
_entity_poly.entity_id
_entity_poly.type
_entity_poly.pdbx_seq_one_letter_code
_entity_poly.pdbx_strand_id
1 'polypeptide(L)'
;MMPIENGGVTRILQALEVTYDPKSTNATRREAQVFLESVKASEESPFWGFQLALPENYGSNYIVRHFGLSLLQHAISKKFHTFDRSKVLVIREWISTLAAKTLEDDSHYIKEKLGFLWASLAKRIWGSFLVKAKLESQNDQLTTEDAEDGWVSMDADLWNLWNSTTQTRELSLIILRTLFEDIYLLDDPVASKRTNILNQISVMIITPDSVLEQIYEPSPTLSMCKYSKDGWFVEWSKFLVETLTKNDSSSPVVQKFAPKILSTFKTCLHWVQPSVLKSENILMTLINILTVPDMKLKTLAIDCLHILFTRSYNDAEDFEFFIGSIFTREGIEKLSNFYISLVVDPDNLDEQAYALLKKTVEMIVSLSEYLQVLLPAKSRINWDKSSVDLYLQLVLNTTKHPSPIISGLSLQMWVTTLRVDELSSKPQVVQLLMDLLEISADRIIDYLALDEEVPSRKFLDLDFDSAADSAPFLANYKKFHEDIVRITVCKKPEEGMEWLERRLEAFFSSPLGNLCITQPKLEEKSEAYNYAIAQFNVIENSIRGVSRWRIWYTGEDFEVRNNRLNGLVEELGERLLAMQLASPLLIRKQVQTMVQFAPLLKDVSPLMLKVLEKILVTATFEYQDNISDEEREIVRDLRTSCGTELNRLAYIMPESLKNIFGDLETVISDILSSNKVSNHESVAFKSFLLVIASRSSINDKEELFAKIVDPELSAWSSPETEKGLMDLHWFMERIGIVEIAQYFQKRNIRADTNLLEAEMDDEGRALKTQLKERWSSIFPIRATRIFIQYSIEKLNHESPEFINLLRLWKPRVRPIVPHILQLLTQIQAYHNPNNWRDLPDAVFSFLRYSRMERFWQQGVSIQSKETFIEESVKAALTLREFADSVGHLIRYTREYAYLTIGSLSQLEDTLYEIPDIATSLWRALAGDVVGVTLHSWKHMINSCLRSVVKNCPIKYVDIFMAELLPRALQDIDKLLVARWEKVYMTGLQLQGNENDTTLSEEMMEEHMLRQLTATVVRLLMDIVPQVNAKNVTDTQFACKRLVTTDKEVMGAFLQLCCHIIGFKDTKCSFNTILITRNILPSIVFKDDNVDKYLCETFMKSLLNVIMDDYFVETHSEAATALTTLYCALRSKSDYPVQILLDTLPNITSQHMSNFETLLVGSRSLRHQRSALLELIRIAKTNQSEVSEEEELKDRKKQLEEANLQRKKKEVPSDIMNDPFTENGALNKLFESE
;
A
#
# COMPACT_ATOMS: atom_id res chain seq x y z
N MET A 1 52.41 -22.23 22.04
CA MET A 1 53.12 -21.41 23.06
C MET A 1 54.31 -20.71 22.41
N MET A 2 54.13 -19.45 22.02
CA MET A 2 55.18 -18.44 21.79
C MET A 2 54.67 -17.16 22.49
N PRO A 3 55.49 -16.45 23.29
CA PRO A 3 55.03 -15.29 24.05
C PRO A 3 55.00 -14.05 23.16
N ILE A 4 53.81 -13.68 22.66
CA ILE A 4 53.53 -12.38 22.05
C ILE A 4 52.83 -11.52 23.11
N GLU A 5 53.50 -11.22 24.22
CA GLU A 5 52.83 -10.71 25.44
C GLU A 5 52.90 -9.18 25.66
N ASN A 6 53.16 -8.34 24.65
CA ASN A 6 52.91 -6.88 24.80
C ASN A 6 52.78 -6.10 23.48
N GLY A 7 53.52 -6.46 22.43
CA GLY A 7 53.53 -5.68 21.18
C GLY A 7 52.26 -5.76 20.34
N GLY A 8 51.51 -6.88 20.41
CA GLY A 8 50.27 -7.07 19.67
C GLY A 8 49.14 -6.14 20.15
N VAL A 9 49.02 -5.98 21.46
CA VAL A 9 48.01 -5.11 22.09
C VAL A 9 48.27 -3.64 21.77
N THR A 10 49.53 -3.18 21.80
CA THR A 10 49.90 -1.81 21.42
C THR A 10 49.52 -1.49 19.97
N ARG A 11 49.67 -2.47 19.07
CA ARG A 11 49.30 -2.31 17.65
C ARG A 11 47.78 -2.21 17.45
N ILE A 12 46.98 -2.93 18.25
CA ILE A 12 45.52 -2.82 18.27
C ILE A 12 45.11 -1.41 18.73
N LEU A 13 45.72 -0.90 19.80
CA LEU A 13 45.44 0.45 20.31
C LEU A 13 45.73 1.53 19.27
N GLN A 14 46.89 1.46 18.62
CA GLN A 14 47.27 2.39 17.54
C GLN A 14 46.33 2.32 16.34
N ALA A 15 45.91 1.11 15.94
CA ALA A 15 44.98 0.93 14.83
C ALA A 15 43.59 1.51 15.17
N LEU A 16 43.11 1.34 16.40
CA LEU A 16 41.86 1.96 16.85
C LEU A 16 41.96 3.49 16.87
N GLU A 17 43.05 4.04 17.40
CA GLU A 17 43.27 5.49 17.44
C GLU A 17 43.30 6.11 16.03
N VAL A 18 44.00 5.47 15.08
CA VAL A 18 44.01 5.89 13.66
C VAL A 18 42.62 5.80 13.02
N THR A 19 41.83 4.79 13.39
CA THR A 19 40.50 4.58 12.82
C THR A 19 39.51 5.67 13.24
N TYR A 20 39.54 6.04 14.52
CA TYR A 20 38.64 7.04 15.12
C TYR A 20 39.16 8.49 15.05
N ASP A 21 40.41 8.72 14.64
CA ASP A 21 40.92 10.08 14.41
C ASP A 21 40.36 10.67 13.09
N PRO A 22 39.61 11.80 13.13
CA PRO A 22 39.11 12.45 11.92
C PRO A 22 40.22 12.99 11.01
N LYS A 23 41.45 13.18 11.52
CA LYS A 23 42.60 13.69 10.75
C LYS A 23 43.36 12.58 9.99
N SER A 24 43.06 11.31 10.25
CA SER A 24 43.70 10.18 9.55
C SER A 24 43.33 10.14 8.07
N THR A 25 44.33 9.84 7.23
CA THR A 25 44.12 9.65 5.78
C THR A 25 43.32 8.38 5.48
N ASN A 26 42.63 8.33 4.34
CA ASN A 26 41.87 7.14 3.94
C ASN A 26 42.76 5.90 3.78
N ALA A 27 44.01 6.06 3.32
CA ALA A 27 44.95 4.95 3.17
C ALA A 27 45.33 4.35 4.53
N THR A 28 45.72 5.19 5.50
CA THR A 28 46.10 4.73 6.85
C THR A 28 44.91 4.16 7.61
N ARG A 29 43.71 4.74 7.43
CA ARG A 29 42.47 4.20 8.03
C ARG A 29 42.13 2.81 7.48
N ARG A 30 42.28 2.62 6.16
CA ARG A 30 42.06 1.30 5.52
C ARG A 30 43.07 0.26 6.00
N GLU A 31 44.35 0.62 6.13
CA GLU A 31 45.37 -0.29 6.66
C GLU A 31 45.07 -0.69 8.11
N ALA A 32 44.68 0.27 8.96
CA ALA A 32 44.27 0.02 10.33
C ALA A 32 43.03 -0.90 10.41
N GLN A 33 42.01 -0.68 9.57
CA GLN A 33 40.82 -1.52 9.51
C GLN A 33 41.15 -2.95 9.06
N VAL A 34 41.95 -3.13 8.01
CA VAL A 34 42.38 -4.46 7.53
C VAL A 34 43.15 -5.20 8.64
N PHE A 35 43.98 -4.51 9.41
CA PHE A 35 44.65 -5.10 10.56
C PHE A 35 43.64 -5.53 11.64
N LEU A 36 42.69 -4.69 12.01
CA LEU A 36 41.67 -5.02 13.03
C LEU A 36 40.79 -6.22 12.59
N GLU A 37 40.44 -6.33 11.31
CA GLU A 37 39.74 -7.50 10.77
C GLU A 37 40.61 -8.77 10.81
N SER A 38 41.92 -8.66 10.54
CA SER A 38 42.83 -9.80 10.71
C SER A 38 42.90 -10.30 12.16
N VAL A 39 42.74 -9.40 13.15
CA VAL A 39 42.68 -9.75 14.57
C VAL A 39 41.38 -10.48 14.91
N LYS A 40 40.24 -10.08 14.32
CA LYS A 40 38.95 -10.80 14.44
C LYS A 40 39.02 -12.22 13.85
N ALA A 41 39.72 -12.38 12.73
CA ALA A 41 39.89 -13.67 12.07
C ALA A 41 40.78 -14.65 12.86
N SER A 42 41.64 -14.18 13.76
CA SER A 42 42.51 -15.02 14.59
C SER A 42 41.75 -16.00 15.51
N GLU A 43 42.37 -17.15 15.82
CA GLU A 43 41.83 -18.11 16.80
C GLU A 43 41.90 -17.58 18.24
N GLU A 44 42.89 -16.74 18.55
CA GLU A 44 43.07 -16.14 19.88
C GLU A 44 42.16 -14.92 20.11
N SER A 45 41.40 -14.50 19.09
CA SER A 45 40.50 -13.34 19.13
C SER A 45 39.61 -13.28 20.39
N PRO A 46 38.97 -14.39 20.85
CA PRO A 46 38.15 -14.35 22.07
C PRO A 46 38.93 -13.99 23.33
N PHE A 47 40.16 -14.47 23.46
CA PHE A 47 41.04 -14.18 24.60
C PHE A 47 41.45 -12.71 24.61
N TRP A 48 41.87 -12.17 23.46
CA TRP A 48 42.17 -10.75 23.31
C TRP A 48 40.94 -9.88 23.56
N GLY A 49 39.76 -10.34 23.12
CA GLY A 49 38.48 -9.69 23.37
C GLY A 49 38.20 -9.52 24.86
N PHE A 50 38.36 -10.60 25.64
CA PHE A 50 38.20 -10.55 27.10
C PHE A 50 39.20 -9.58 27.76
N GLN A 51 40.49 -9.67 27.41
CA GLN A 51 41.53 -8.82 28.01
C GLN A 51 41.33 -7.33 27.72
N LEU A 52 40.90 -6.98 26.49
CA LEU A 52 40.63 -5.60 26.10
C LEU A 52 39.33 -5.05 26.71
N ALA A 53 38.35 -5.91 26.97
CA ALA A 53 37.07 -5.53 27.57
C ALA A 53 37.14 -5.31 29.09
N LEU A 54 38.16 -5.86 29.77
CA LEU A 54 38.32 -5.76 31.22
C LEU A 54 38.48 -4.29 31.67
N PRO A 55 37.64 -3.81 32.60
CA PRO A 55 37.74 -2.46 33.14
C PRO A 55 39.07 -2.21 33.87
N GLU A 56 39.66 -3.23 34.49
CA GLU A 56 40.95 -3.14 35.20
C GLU A 56 42.12 -2.77 34.27
N ASN A 57 42.04 -3.14 32.99
CA ASN A 57 43.11 -2.91 32.03
C ASN A 57 42.96 -1.55 31.30
N TYR A 58 41.72 -1.20 30.92
CA TYR A 58 41.47 -0.06 30.03
C TYR A 58 40.39 0.91 30.51
N GLY A 59 39.84 0.75 31.72
CA GLY A 59 38.99 1.70 32.45
C GLY A 59 38.10 2.60 31.59
N SER A 60 38.55 3.85 31.40
CA SER A 60 37.88 4.94 30.69
C SER A 60 38.03 4.93 29.16
N ASN A 61 38.84 4.04 28.60
CA ASN A 61 38.98 3.89 27.15
C ASN A 61 37.85 3.01 26.60
N TYR A 62 36.67 3.62 26.45
CA TYR A 62 35.47 2.91 25.99
C TYR A 62 35.59 2.36 24.56
N ILE A 63 36.39 2.99 23.70
CA ILE A 63 36.64 2.52 22.32
C ILE A 63 37.28 1.13 22.35
N VAL A 64 38.31 0.97 23.16
CA VAL A 64 39.05 -0.29 23.30
C VAL A 64 38.18 -1.36 23.94
N ARG A 65 37.44 -1.01 25.00
CA ARG A 65 36.52 -1.95 25.66
C ARG A 65 35.40 -2.39 24.71
N HIS A 66 34.84 -1.47 23.94
CA HIS A 66 33.83 -1.78 22.94
C HIS A 66 34.36 -2.72 21.84
N PHE A 67 35.59 -2.51 21.37
CA PHE A 67 36.26 -3.40 20.42
C PHE A 67 36.59 -4.78 21.04
N GLY A 68 36.96 -4.84 22.33
CA GLY A 68 37.12 -6.11 23.04
C GLY A 68 35.83 -6.93 23.05
N LEU A 69 34.71 -6.28 23.35
CA LEU A 69 33.37 -6.89 23.29
C LEU A 69 32.98 -7.29 21.85
N SER A 70 33.41 -6.54 20.83
CA SER A 70 33.24 -6.90 19.41
C SER A 70 33.92 -8.23 19.07
N LEU A 71 35.15 -8.44 19.54
CA LEU A 71 35.87 -9.70 19.28
C LEU A 71 35.14 -10.90 19.88
N LEU A 72 34.59 -10.75 21.09
CA LEU A 72 33.75 -11.76 21.73
C LEU A 72 32.42 -11.97 20.97
N GLN A 73 31.81 -10.90 20.47
CA GLN A 73 30.58 -10.98 19.66
C GLN A 73 30.80 -11.76 18.37
N HIS A 74 31.87 -11.46 17.64
CA HIS A 74 32.24 -12.15 16.42
C HIS A 74 32.47 -13.64 16.67
N ALA A 75 33.18 -13.98 17.75
CA ALA A 75 33.44 -15.34 18.17
C ALA A 75 32.14 -16.13 18.41
N ILE A 76 31.18 -15.58 19.16
CA ILE A 76 29.90 -16.22 19.49
C ILE A 76 28.95 -16.27 18.29
N SER A 77 28.99 -15.26 17.42
CA SER A 77 28.05 -15.16 16.31
C SER A 77 28.45 -16.02 15.13
N LYS A 78 29.75 -16.06 14.79
CA LYS A 78 30.26 -16.72 13.57
C LYS A 78 31.00 -18.02 13.86
N LYS A 79 31.82 -18.07 14.91
CA LYS A 79 32.74 -19.21 15.17
C LYS A 79 32.22 -20.20 16.23
N PHE A 80 31.05 -19.97 16.82
CA PHE A 80 30.57 -20.81 17.93
C PHE A 80 30.48 -22.31 17.61
N HIS A 81 30.17 -22.67 16.37
CA HIS A 81 30.10 -24.07 15.94
C HIS A 81 31.46 -24.79 15.93
N THR A 82 32.58 -24.06 15.96
CA THR A 82 33.94 -24.62 16.00
C THR A 82 34.46 -24.80 17.42
N PHE A 83 33.71 -24.36 18.44
CA PHE A 83 34.17 -24.41 19.83
C PHE A 83 33.93 -25.78 20.46
N ASP A 84 34.95 -26.26 21.16
CA ASP A 84 34.83 -27.41 22.05
C ASP A 84 34.19 -27.01 23.39
N ARG A 85 33.85 -28.02 24.19
CA ARG A 85 33.24 -27.82 25.53
C ARG A 85 34.06 -26.89 26.40
N SER A 86 35.39 -27.04 26.42
CA SER A 86 36.27 -26.22 27.26
C SER A 86 36.25 -24.75 26.88
N LYS A 87 36.28 -24.44 25.58
CA LYS A 87 36.20 -23.07 25.05
C LYS A 87 34.87 -22.41 25.36
N VAL A 88 33.76 -23.16 25.25
CA VAL A 88 32.42 -22.64 25.59
C VAL A 88 32.34 -22.26 27.07
N LEU A 89 32.85 -23.10 27.97
CA LEU A 89 32.88 -22.84 29.41
C LEU A 89 33.73 -21.61 29.75
N VAL A 90 34.90 -21.47 29.12
CA VAL A 90 35.80 -20.32 29.32
C VAL A 90 35.15 -19.02 28.83
N ILE A 91 34.54 -19.03 27.64
CA ILE A 91 33.84 -17.84 27.11
C ILE A 91 32.66 -17.44 28.02
N ARG A 92 31.93 -18.43 28.55
CA ARG A 92 30.87 -18.19 29.54
C ARG A 92 31.43 -17.49 30.78
N GLU A 93 32.51 -18.02 31.35
CA GLU A 93 33.15 -17.44 32.54
C GLU A 93 33.66 -16.01 32.28
N TRP A 94 34.22 -15.75 31.10
CA TRP A 94 34.66 -14.42 30.69
C TRP A 94 33.51 -13.42 30.62
N ILE A 95 32.39 -13.78 29.98
CA ILE A 95 31.22 -12.90 29.90
C ILE A 95 30.64 -12.67 31.31
N SER A 96 30.53 -13.71 32.13
CA SER A 96 30.06 -13.60 33.52
C SER A 96 30.94 -12.67 34.34
N THR A 97 32.26 -12.77 34.19
CA THR A 97 33.23 -11.91 34.88
C THR A 97 33.14 -10.47 34.40
N LEU A 98 33.02 -10.23 33.10
CA LEU A 98 32.87 -8.88 32.54
C LEU A 98 31.58 -8.21 33.04
N ALA A 99 30.47 -8.95 33.11
CA ALA A 99 29.22 -8.44 33.65
C ALA A 99 29.31 -8.09 35.13
N ALA A 100 29.98 -8.93 35.94
CA ALA A 100 30.17 -8.69 37.37
C ALA A 100 31.06 -7.46 37.67
N LYS A 101 31.97 -7.10 36.76
CA LYS A 101 32.90 -5.96 36.90
C LYS A 101 32.40 -4.66 36.24
N THR A 102 31.13 -4.55 35.88
CA THR A 102 30.58 -3.34 35.24
C THR A 102 30.74 -2.10 36.13
N LEU A 103 31.19 -0.98 35.55
CA LEU A 103 31.46 0.27 36.29
C LEU A 103 30.24 1.22 36.30
N GLU A 104 30.25 2.21 37.21
CA GLU A 104 29.22 3.24 37.30
C GLU A 104 29.20 4.16 36.07
N ASP A 105 30.38 4.62 35.67
CA ASP A 105 30.62 5.47 34.50
C ASP A 105 30.54 4.72 33.16
N ASP A 106 30.15 3.44 33.16
CA ASP A 106 29.95 2.70 31.92
C ASP A 106 28.76 3.26 31.15
N SER A 107 29.06 3.74 29.94
CA SER A 107 28.08 4.23 28.97
C SER A 107 27.05 3.14 28.63
N HIS A 108 25.84 3.56 28.29
CA HIS A 108 24.72 2.65 27.97
C HIS A 108 25.09 1.60 26.92
N TYR A 109 25.80 1.99 25.85
CA TYR A 109 26.15 1.08 24.76
C TYR A 109 27.09 -0.06 25.17
N ILE A 110 27.93 0.12 26.20
CA ILE A 110 28.78 -0.96 26.75
C ILE A 110 27.89 -2.00 27.47
N LYS A 111 26.96 -1.52 28.30
CA LYS A 111 26.02 -2.38 29.04
C LYS A 111 25.07 -3.12 28.09
N GLU A 112 24.59 -2.45 27.05
CA GLU A 112 23.75 -3.03 25.99
C GLU A 112 24.49 -4.15 25.25
N LYS A 113 25.77 -3.92 24.89
CA LYS A 113 26.59 -4.92 24.21
C LYS A 113 26.91 -6.12 25.09
N LEU A 114 27.22 -5.91 26.37
CA LEU A 114 27.36 -7.00 27.35
C LEU A 114 26.06 -7.80 27.49
N GLY A 115 24.91 -7.12 27.55
CA GLY A 115 23.59 -7.73 27.54
C GLY A 115 23.37 -8.62 26.32
N PHE A 116 23.72 -8.12 25.14
CA PHE A 116 23.62 -8.86 23.88
C PHE A 116 24.55 -10.09 23.83
N LEU A 117 25.79 -9.99 24.31
CA LEU A 117 26.71 -11.13 24.39
C LEU A 117 26.16 -12.23 25.30
N TRP A 118 25.66 -11.86 26.47
CA TRP A 118 25.06 -12.79 27.41
C TRP A 118 23.84 -13.49 26.80
N ALA A 119 22.90 -12.72 26.23
CA ALA A 119 21.72 -13.25 25.58
C ALA A 119 22.08 -14.15 24.38
N SER A 120 23.08 -13.76 23.58
CA SER A 120 23.59 -14.56 22.46
C SER A 120 24.14 -15.91 22.89
N LEU A 121 24.85 -15.96 24.02
CA LEU A 121 25.33 -17.22 24.60
C LEU A 121 24.16 -18.04 25.15
N ALA A 122 23.26 -17.41 25.93
CA ALA A 122 22.10 -18.06 26.54
C ALA A 122 21.20 -18.74 25.50
N LYS A 123 20.87 -18.06 24.39
CA LYS A 123 20.09 -18.64 23.28
C LYS A 123 20.69 -19.93 22.73
N ARG A 124 22.01 -20.11 22.80
CA ARG A 124 22.73 -21.28 22.25
C ARG A 124 22.84 -22.43 23.24
N ILE A 125 23.14 -22.15 24.52
CA ILE A 125 23.47 -23.20 25.50
C ILE A 125 22.44 -23.41 26.61
N TRP A 126 21.67 -22.38 26.99
CA TRP A 126 20.79 -22.45 28.16
C TRP A 126 19.72 -23.54 27.99
N GLY A 127 19.69 -24.51 28.90
CA GLY A 127 18.76 -25.65 28.85
C GLY A 127 19.08 -26.72 27.80
N SER A 128 20.30 -26.76 27.25
CA SER A 128 20.68 -27.75 26.21
C SER A 128 20.56 -29.20 26.71
N PHE A 129 20.76 -29.45 28.01
CA PHE A 129 20.61 -30.76 28.64
C PHE A 129 19.19 -31.34 28.54
N LEU A 130 18.15 -30.49 28.41
CA LEU A 130 16.75 -30.92 28.28
C LEU A 130 16.46 -31.65 26.95
N VAL A 131 17.32 -31.48 25.95
CA VAL A 131 17.23 -32.23 24.68
C VAL A 131 17.70 -33.67 24.90
N LYS A 132 18.82 -33.87 25.61
CA LYS A 132 19.40 -35.18 25.88
C LYS A 132 18.49 -36.02 26.80
N ALA A 133 17.95 -35.39 27.84
CA ALA A 133 17.03 -36.02 28.79
C ALA A 133 15.72 -36.56 28.16
N LYS A 134 15.35 -36.13 26.95
CA LYS A 134 14.19 -36.65 26.20
C LYS A 134 14.52 -37.85 25.29
N LEU A 135 15.77 -37.99 24.87
CA LEU A 135 16.22 -39.06 23.99
C LEU A 135 16.55 -40.35 24.76
N GLU A 136 16.95 -40.21 26.02
CA GLU A 136 17.28 -41.32 26.91
C GLU A 136 16.10 -41.58 27.86
N SER A 137 15.52 -42.78 27.78
CA SER A 137 14.32 -43.17 28.51
C SER A 137 14.50 -43.17 30.04
N GLN A 138 13.74 -42.31 30.72
CA GLN A 138 13.15 -42.40 32.06
C GLN A 138 13.95 -42.84 33.31
N ASN A 139 15.25 -43.15 33.28
CA ASN A 139 15.95 -43.57 34.52
C ASN A 139 17.38 -43.08 34.75
N ASP A 140 17.99 -42.29 33.86
CA ASP A 140 19.33 -41.74 34.13
C ASP A 140 19.27 -40.35 34.78
N GLN A 141 19.94 -40.24 35.93
CA GLN A 141 20.16 -38.99 36.64
C GLN A 141 20.98 -38.04 35.77
N LEU A 142 20.59 -36.77 35.70
CA LEU A 142 21.33 -35.74 34.98
C LEU A 142 22.78 -35.70 35.49
N THR A 143 23.76 -35.91 34.61
CA THR A 143 25.17 -35.83 35.03
C THR A 143 25.53 -34.39 35.39
N THR A 144 26.49 -34.20 36.29
CA THR A 144 27.02 -32.86 36.63
C THR A 144 27.58 -32.14 35.41
N GLU A 145 28.12 -32.90 34.46
CA GLU A 145 28.66 -32.40 33.21
C GLU A 145 27.58 -31.84 32.28
N ASP A 146 26.44 -32.51 32.15
CA ASP A 146 25.31 -32.02 31.36
C ASP A 146 24.66 -30.77 31.97
N ALA A 147 24.60 -30.69 33.31
CA ALA A 147 24.14 -29.49 34.02
C ALA A 147 25.05 -28.27 33.77
N GLU A 148 26.37 -28.47 33.74
CA GLU A 148 27.32 -27.41 33.39
C GLU A 148 27.18 -26.98 31.93
N ASP A 149 27.08 -27.93 31.00
CA ASP A 149 26.99 -27.63 29.56
C ASP A 149 25.72 -26.87 29.18
N GLY A 150 24.61 -27.12 29.89
CA GLY A 150 23.34 -26.42 29.66
C GLY A 150 23.11 -25.19 30.54
N TRP A 151 24.14 -24.70 31.23
CA TRP A 151 24.12 -23.46 32.03
C TRP A 151 22.95 -23.39 33.01
N VAL A 152 22.81 -24.41 33.85
CA VAL A 152 21.77 -24.48 34.90
C VAL A 152 21.86 -23.30 35.88
N SER A 153 23.07 -22.82 36.19
CA SER A 153 23.31 -21.71 37.12
C SER A 153 22.89 -20.33 36.58
N MET A 154 22.45 -20.20 35.33
CA MET A 154 22.23 -18.92 34.67
C MET A 154 21.30 -17.98 35.46
N ASP A 155 20.21 -18.51 36.02
CA ASP A 155 19.28 -17.72 36.84
C ASP A 155 19.92 -17.26 38.16
N ALA A 156 20.71 -18.12 38.80
CA ALA A 156 21.46 -17.78 40.02
C ALA A 156 22.53 -16.71 39.75
N ASP A 157 23.22 -16.82 38.60
CA ASP A 157 24.23 -15.84 38.16
C ASP A 157 23.59 -14.46 37.94
N LEU A 158 22.43 -14.40 37.28
CA LEU A 158 21.65 -13.16 37.11
C LEU A 158 21.13 -12.60 38.45
N TRP A 159 20.70 -13.48 39.35
CA TRP A 159 20.23 -13.08 40.67
C TRP A 159 21.35 -12.46 41.52
N ASN A 160 22.57 -12.99 41.41
CA ASN A 160 23.75 -12.40 42.04
C ASN A 160 24.05 -11.01 41.47
N LEU A 161 23.94 -10.81 40.15
CA LEU A 161 24.09 -9.49 39.53
C LEU A 161 23.02 -8.50 40.02
N TRP A 162 21.77 -8.93 40.18
CA TRP A 162 20.67 -8.10 40.70
C TRP A 162 20.94 -7.59 42.13
N ASN A 163 21.56 -8.41 42.98
CA ASN A 163 21.79 -8.08 44.38
C ASN A 163 23.14 -7.42 44.69
N SER A 164 24.11 -7.47 43.77
CA SER A 164 25.47 -7.01 44.04
C SER A 164 25.61 -5.48 44.08
N THR A 165 25.35 -4.79 42.97
CA THR A 165 25.51 -3.33 42.84
C THR A 165 24.39 -2.73 41.99
N THR A 166 24.22 -1.40 42.05
CA THR A 166 23.24 -0.68 41.23
C THR A 166 23.49 -0.87 39.72
N GLN A 167 24.75 -0.99 39.32
CA GLN A 167 25.20 -1.12 37.94
C GLN A 167 24.96 -2.54 37.40
N THR A 168 25.31 -3.55 38.20
CA THR A 168 25.05 -4.96 37.83
C THR A 168 23.56 -5.28 37.85
N ARG A 169 22.78 -4.61 38.72
CA ARG A 169 21.31 -4.67 38.73
C ARG A 169 20.70 -4.09 37.45
N GLU A 170 21.21 -2.94 37.02
CA GLU A 170 20.82 -2.35 35.75
C GLU A 170 21.14 -3.29 34.58
N LEU A 171 22.30 -3.94 34.60
CA LEU A 171 22.72 -4.87 33.56
C LEU A 171 21.87 -6.14 33.51
N SER A 172 21.45 -6.71 34.65
CA SER A 172 20.60 -7.92 34.65
C SER A 172 19.23 -7.67 34.01
N LEU A 173 18.65 -6.48 34.18
CA LEU A 173 17.44 -6.07 33.45
C LEU A 173 17.68 -6.00 31.94
N ILE A 174 18.81 -5.43 31.52
CA ILE A 174 19.17 -5.35 30.09
C ILE A 174 19.31 -6.76 29.52
N ILE A 175 20.03 -7.66 30.19
CA ILE A 175 20.22 -9.05 29.75
C ILE A 175 18.88 -9.76 29.55
N LEU A 176 18.01 -9.75 30.56
CA LEU A 176 16.73 -10.45 30.49
C LEU A 176 15.80 -9.84 29.45
N ARG A 177 15.76 -8.51 29.35
CA ARG A 177 14.98 -7.83 28.31
C ARG A 177 15.47 -8.20 26.91
N THR A 178 16.78 -8.10 26.64
CA THR A 178 17.36 -8.46 25.35
C THR A 178 17.09 -9.93 24.98
N LEU A 179 17.20 -10.84 25.96
CA LEU A 179 16.88 -12.25 25.76
C LEU A 179 15.41 -12.47 25.39
N PHE A 180 14.47 -11.82 26.09
CA PHE A 180 13.04 -11.96 25.79
C PHE A 180 12.64 -11.31 24.48
N GLU A 181 13.24 -10.18 24.13
CA GLU A 181 13.10 -9.56 22.80
C GLU A 181 13.48 -10.57 21.71
N ASP A 182 14.61 -11.26 21.85
CA ASP A 182 15.07 -12.24 20.86
C ASP A 182 14.21 -13.52 20.80
N ILE A 183 13.58 -13.92 21.91
CA ILE A 183 12.77 -15.15 21.99
C ILE A 183 11.33 -14.92 21.51
N TYR A 184 10.71 -13.80 21.91
CA TYR A 184 9.28 -13.56 21.75
C TYR A 184 8.92 -12.45 20.77
N LEU A 185 9.79 -11.43 20.59
CA LEU A 185 9.49 -10.29 19.72
C LEU A 185 10.11 -10.45 18.33
N LEU A 186 11.37 -10.87 18.27
CA LEU A 186 12.16 -10.98 17.05
C LEU A 186 12.10 -12.40 16.47
N ASP A 187 12.14 -12.51 15.15
CA ASP A 187 12.32 -13.80 14.45
C ASP A 187 13.82 -14.20 14.45
N ASP A 188 14.46 -14.23 15.62
CA ASP A 188 15.87 -14.62 15.74
C ASP A 188 16.03 -16.12 15.40
N PRO A 189 16.81 -16.48 14.38
CA PRO A 189 16.93 -17.87 13.91
C PRO A 189 17.60 -18.81 14.92
N VAL A 190 18.44 -18.31 15.84
CA VAL A 190 19.09 -19.14 16.87
C VAL A 190 18.10 -19.47 17.97
N ALA A 191 17.33 -18.47 18.44
CA ALA A 191 16.25 -18.68 19.39
C ALA A 191 15.14 -19.56 18.79
N SER A 192 14.77 -19.33 17.53
CA SER A 192 13.69 -20.04 16.82
C SER A 192 13.88 -21.57 16.80
N LYS A 193 15.12 -22.05 16.64
CA LYS A 193 15.45 -23.48 16.71
C LYS A 193 15.18 -24.12 18.06
N ARG A 194 15.30 -23.34 19.13
CA ARG A 194 15.23 -23.79 20.52
C ARG A 194 14.02 -23.19 21.25
N THR A 195 13.05 -22.64 20.52
CA THR A 195 11.89 -21.92 21.07
C THR A 195 11.15 -22.72 22.14
N ASN A 196 10.93 -24.02 21.92
CA ASN A 196 10.23 -24.85 22.90
C ASN A 196 10.94 -24.88 24.27
N ILE A 197 12.27 -24.96 24.28
CA ILE A 197 13.06 -25.01 25.50
C ILE A 197 13.19 -23.62 26.12
N LEU A 198 13.58 -22.64 25.30
CA LEU A 198 13.79 -21.28 25.78
C LEU A 198 12.50 -20.66 26.33
N ASN A 199 11.34 -20.94 25.72
CA ASN A 199 10.04 -20.48 26.24
C ASN A 199 9.72 -21.13 27.58
N GLN A 200 9.95 -22.44 27.72
CA GLN A 200 9.66 -23.15 28.97
C GLN A 200 10.49 -22.60 30.13
N ILE A 201 11.80 -22.41 29.92
CA ILE A 201 12.67 -21.91 30.97
C ILE A 201 12.38 -20.42 31.25
N SER A 202 12.10 -19.61 30.23
CA SER A 202 11.71 -18.19 30.40
C SER A 202 10.44 -18.06 31.26
N VAL A 203 9.40 -18.84 30.96
CA VAL A 203 8.17 -18.86 31.76
C VAL A 203 8.46 -19.29 33.19
N MET A 204 9.33 -20.28 33.37
CA MET A 204 9.67 -20.82 34.69
C MET A 204 10.40 -19.82 35.59
N ILE A 205 11.43 -19.12 35.11
CA ILE A 205 12.18 -18.15 35.94
C ILE A 205 11.35 -16.90 36.27
N ILE A 206 10.35 -16.60 35.44
CA ILE A 206 9.51 -15.40 35.57
C ILE A 206 8.30 -15.62 36.48
N THR A 207 7.77 -16.85 36.50
CA THR A 207 6.55 -17.22 37.23
C THR A 207 6.89 -17.77 38.63
N PRO A 208 6.15 -17.44 39.70
CA PRO A 208 6.35 -18.01 41.04
C PRO A 208 6.09 -19.52 41.11
N ASP A 209 6.76 -20.22 42.04
CA ASP A 209 6.56 -21.68 42.24
C ASP A 209 5.12 -22.03 42.60
N SER A 210 4.47 -21.20 43.43
CA SER A 210 3.08 -21.38 43.84
C SER A 210 2.08 -21.43 42.68
N VAL A 211 2.39 -20.75 41.57
CA VAL A 211 1.57 -20.75 40.35
C VAL A 211 2.00 -21.87 39.41
N LEU A 212 3.30 -22.14 39.29
CA LEU A 212 3.82 -23.23 38.45
C LEU A 212 3.30 -24.59 38.92
N GLU A 213 3.29 -24.86 40.23
CA GLU A 213 2.81 -26.12 40.82
C GLU A 213 1.31 -26.37 40.60
N GLN A 214 0.52 -25.33 40.29
CA GLN A 214 -0.90 -25.45 40.00
C GLN A 214 -1.18 -25.77 38.52
N ILE A 215 -0.31 -25.31 37.62
CA ILE A 215 -0.54 -25.35 36.17
C ILE A 215 0.24 -26.50 35.52
N TYR A 216 1.43 -26.82 36.04
CA TYR A 216 2.35 -27.78 35.45
C TYR A 216 2.69 -28.91 36.42
N GLU A 217 2.93 -30.10 35.88
CA GLU A 217 3.49 -31.20 36.66
C GLU A 217 4.93 -30.87 37.10
N PRO A 218 5.31 -31.16 38.36
CA PRO A 218 6.65 -30.89 38.86
C PRO A 218 7.71 -31.62 38.03
N SER A 219 8.50 -30.88 37.27
CA SER A 219 9.63 -31.42 36.52
C SER A 219 10.93 -31.12 37.27
N PRO A 220 11.54 -32.11 37.96
CA PRO A 220 12.75 -31.88 38.72
C PRO A 220 13.92 -31.41 37.84
N THR A 221 13.93 -31.76 36.55
CA THR A 221 14.97 -31.33 35.59
C THR A 221 14.83 -29.87 35.18
N LEU A 222 13.60 -29.36 35.01
CA LEU A 222 13.38 -27.94 34.73
C LEU A 222 13.63 -27.09 35.97
N SER A 223 13.13 -27.52 37.14
CA SER A 223 13.28 -26.78 38.40
C SER A 223 14.73 -26.47 38.77
N MET A 224 15.72 -27.24 38.28
CA MET A 224 17.14 -26.95 38.47
C MET A 224 17.57 -25.59 37.88
N CYS A 225 16.95 -25.15 36.80
CA CYS A 225 17.28 -23.89 36.13
C CYS A 225 16.68 -22.65 36.81
N LYS A 226 15.90 -22.82 37.89
CA LYS A 226 15.24 -21.74 38.62
C LYS A 226 15.88 -21.58 40.01
N TYR A 227 16.28 -20.36 40.33
CA TYR A 227 16.89 -20.00 41.61
C TYR A 227 15.89 -19.29 42.54
N SER A 228 15.18 -18.27 42.05
CA SER A 228 14.22 -17.50 42.86
C SER A 228 12.85 -18.17 42.89
N LYS A 229 12.35 -18.50 44.09
CA LYS A 229 11.01 -19.12 44.27
C LYS A 229 9.86 -18.20 43.84
N ASP A 230 10.00 -16.90 44.11
CA ASP A 230 9.00 -15.88 43.79
C ASP A 230 8.98 -15.53 42.30
N GLY A 231 10.08 -15.78 41.58
CA GLY A 231 10.24 -15.44 40.16
C GLY A 231 10.53 -13.96 39.89
N TRP A 232 11.08 -13.67 38.72
CA TRP A 232 11.54 -12.32 38.36
C TRP A 232 10.42 -11.27 38.24
N PHE A 233 9.23 -11.66 37.80
CA PHE A 233 8.13 -10.69 37.62
C PHE A 233 7.72 -10.04 38.94
N VAL A 234 7.58 -10.86 39.99
CA VAL A 234 7.22 -10.43 41.34
C VAL A 234 8.30 -9.50 41.91
N GLU A 235 9.57 -9.86 41.76
CA GLU A 235 10.69 -9.04 42.22
C GLU A 235 10.71 -7.66 41.55
N TRP A 236 10.54 -7.61 40.22
CA TRP A 236 10.49 -6.35 39.48
C TRP A 236 9.28 -5.50 39.85
N SER A 237 8.12 -6.13 40.05
CA SER A 237 6.88 -5.46 40.48
C SER A 237 7.06 -4.80 41.85
N LYS A 238 7.51 -5.58 42.85
CA LYS A 238 7.79 -5.09 44.20
C LYS A 238 8.81 -3.94 44.18
N PHE A 239 9.93 -4.12 43.47
CA PHE A 239 10.97 -3.11 43.38
C PHE A 239 10.48 -1.81 42.71
N LEU A 240 9.63 -1.91 41.67
CA LEU A 240 9.03 -0.75 41.02
C LEU A 240 8.13 0.03 41.99
N VAL A 241 7.22 -0.65 42.68
CA VAL A 241 6.29 -0.04 43.64
C VAL A 241 7.08 0.61 44.79
N GLU A 242 8.07 -0.08 45.34
CA GLU A 242 8.93 0.48 46.39
C GLU A 242 9.69 1.73 45.92
N THR A 243 10.24 1.69 44.71
CA THR A 243 11.02 2.80 44.14
C THR A 243 10.15 4.04 43.94
N LEU A 244 8.93 3.86 43.43
CA LEU A 244 7.95 4.95 43.21
C LEU A 244 7.35 5.48 44.51
N THR A 245 7.23 4.65 45.55
CA THR A 245 6.66 5.09 46.84
C THR A 245 7.69 5.83 47.72
N LYS A 246 8.96 5.42 47.67
CA LYS A 246 10.02 5.96 48.54
C LYS A 246 10.70 7.22 47.99
N ASN A 247 10.57 7.51 46.70
CA ASN A 247 11.30 8.57 46.02
C ASN A 247 10.39 9.45 45.17
N ASP A 248 10.75 10.72 45.03
CA ASP A 248 10.10 11.60 44.06
C ASP A 248 10.37 11.17 42.62
N SER A 249 9.45 11.50 41.72
CA SER A 249 9.55 11.19 40.29
C SER A 249 10.84 11.71 39.62
N SER A 250 11.40 12.81 40.11
CA SER A 250 12.66 13.39 39.61
C SER A 250 13.93 12.74 40.16
N SER A 251 13.81 11.78 41.09
CA SER A 251 14.96 11.10 41.69
C SER A 251 15.74 10.30 40.63
N PRO A 252 17.10 10.33 40.67
CA PRO A 252 17.92 9.59 39.72
C PRO A 252 17.65 8.07 39.75
N VAL A 253 17.23 7.53 40.90
CA VAL A 253 16.88 6.11 41.04
C VAL A 253 15.61 5.79 40.24
N VAL A 254 14.57 6.62 40.35
CA VAL A 254 13.31 6.47 39.60
C VAL A 254 13.57 6.60 38.10
N GLN A 255 14.25 7.67 37.69
CA GLN A 255 14.59 7.95 36.29
C GLN A 255 15.43 6.83 35.64
N LYS A 256 16.24 6.13 36.44
CA LYS A 256 17.07 5.02 35.96
C LYS A 256 16.32 3.70 35.87
N PHE A 257 15.58 3.31 36.91
CA PHE A 257 15.00 1.96 37.01
C PHE A 257 13.55 1.87 36.54
N ALA A 258 12.70 2.85 36.83
CA ALA A 258 11.29 2.77 36.48
C ALA A 258 11.06 2.64 34.96
N PRO A 259 11.70 3.45 34.08
CA PRO A 259 11.56 3.27 32.64
C PRO A 259 12.07 1.91 32.14
N LYS A 260 13.14 1.39 32.74
CA LYS A 260 13.73 0.09 32.36
C LYS A 260 12.82 -1.07 32.74
N ILE A 261 12.25 -1.06 33.94
CA ILE A 261 11.30 -2.09 34.38
C ILE A 261 10.03 -2.05 33.54
N LEU A 262 9.46 -0.86 33.28
CA LEU A 262 8.30 -0.72 32.39
C LEU A 262 8.63 -1.19 30.96
N SER A 263 9.82 -0.91 30.45
CA SER A 263 10.28 -1.45 29.16
C SER A 263 10.38 -2.98 29.19
N THR A 264 10.86 -3.57 30.28
CA THR A 264 10.88 -5.04 30.45
C THR A 264 9.46 -5.60 30.53
N PHE A 265 8.53 -4.96 31.25
CA PHE A 265 7.12 -5.34 31.27
C PHE A 265 6.51 -5.33 29.87
N LYS A 266 6.76 -4.28 29.08
CA LYS A 266 6.35 -4.21 27.68
C LYS A 266 6.78 -5.46 26.89
N THR A 267 7.97 -6.01 27.15
CA THR A 267 8.44 -7.23 26.47
C THR A 267 7.78 -8.53 26.95
N CYS A 268 7.29 -8.61 28.19
CA CYS A 268 6.82 -9.86 28.79
C CYS A 268 5.30 -9.97 29.07
N LEU A 269 4.59 -8.86 29.23
CA LEU A 269 3.17 -8.85 29.65
C LEU A 269 2.23 -9.69 28.77
N HIS A 270 2.57 -9.89 27.50
CA HIS A 270 1.75 -10.67 26.56
C HIS A 270 1.82 -12.19 26.77
N TRP A 271 2.89 -12.72 27.36
CA TRP A 271 3.08 -14.17 27.57
C TRP A 271 3.14 -14.60 29.03
N VAL A 272 3.37 -13.69 29.99
CA VAL A 272 3.35 -14.00 31.43
C VAL A 272 1.97 -14.48 31.86
N GLN A 273 1.87 -15.48 32.74
CA GLN A 273 0.59 -16.03 33.16
C GLN A 273 -0.32 -14.96 33.83
N PRO A 274 -1.60 -14.81 33.44
CA PRO A 274 -2.48 -13.77 34.00
C PRO A 274 -2.67 -13.84 35.52
N SER A 275 -2.64 -15.03 36.12
CA SER A 275 -2.73 -15.19 37.58
C SER A 275 -1.61 -14.47 38.35
N VAL A 276 -0.39 -14.43 37.80
CA VAL A 276 0.74 -13.66 38.36
C VAL A 276 0.50 -12.16 38.23
N LEU A 277 0.00 -11.73 37.07
CA LEU A 277 -0.32 -10.33 36.82
C LEU A 277 -1.41 -9.83 37.78
N LYS A 278 -2.39 -10.67 38.09
CA LYS A 278 -3.49 -10.42 39.02
C LYS A 278 -2.99 -10.38 40.47
N SER A 279 -2.16 -11.33 40.90
CA SER A 279 -1.63 -11.35 42.29
C SER A 279 -0.76 -10.11 42.59
N GLU A 280 0.00 -9.64 41.61
CA GLU A 280 0.84 -8.44 41.72
C GLU A 280 0.09 -7.13 41.46
N ASN A 281 -1.22 -7.18 41.17
CA ASN A 281 -2.07 -6.02 40.87
C ASN A 281 -1.46 -5.06 39.83
N ILE A 282 -0.83 -5.60 38.78
CA ILE A 282 -0.08 -4.81 37.81
C ILE A 282 -0.94 -3.72 37.14
N LEU A 283 -2.22 -4.02 36.91
CA LEU A 283 -3.17 -3.07 36.33
C LEU A 283 -3.26 -1.79 37.17
N MET A 284 -3.44 -1.93 38.48
CA MET A 284 -3.56 -0.79 39.40
C MET A 284 -2.22 -0.04 39.51
N THR A 285 -1.09 -0.77 39.53
CA THR A 285 0.25 -0.17 39.52
C THR A 285 0.46 0.72 38.30
N LEU A 286 0.08 0.25 37.10
CA LEU A 286 0.21 1.03 35.86
C LEU A 286 -0.73 2.24 35.85
N ILE A 287 -1.98 2.10 36.31
CA ILE A 287 -2.93 3.21 36.44
C ILE A 287 -2.39 4.27 37.40
N ASN A 288 -1.81 3.87 38.54
CA ASN A 288 -1.21 4.80 39.50
C ASN A 288 -0.03 5.58 38.89
N ILE A 289 0.77 4.95 38.02
CA ILE A 289 1.87 5.63 37.30
C ILE A 289 1.34 6.76 36.41
N LEU A 290 0.11 6.66 35.88
CA LEU A 290 -0.48 7.74 35.08
C LEU A 290 -0.69 9.03 35.88
N THR A 291 -0.72 8.96 37.22
CA THR A 291 -0.84 10.13 38.09
C THR A 291 0.50 10.84 38.35
N VAL A 292 1.62 10.20 38.01
CA VAL A 292 2.97 10.76 38.18
C VAL A 292 3.20 11.88 37.16
N PRO A 293 3.84 13.01 37.50
CA PRO A 293 4.00 14.13 36.58
C PRO A 293 4.88 13.82 35.35
N ASP A 294 5.72 12.78 35.41
CA ASP A 294 6.65 12.41 34.35
C ASP A 294 5.97 11.81 33.10
N MET A 295 6.12 12.49 31.95
CA MET A 295 5.49 12.11 30.67
C MET A 295 6.08 10.82 30.07
N LYS A 296 7.37 10.54 30.29
CA LYS A 296 8.02 9.33 29.80
C LYS A 296 7.50 8.10 30.53
N LEU A 297 7.31 8.20 31.85
CA LEU A 297 6.72 7.13 32.65
C LEU A 297 5.26 6.89 32.28
N LYS A 298 4.47 7.96 32.11
CA LYS A 298 3.08 7.87 31.60
C LYS A 298 3.02 7.14 30.26
N THR A 299 3.90 7.51 29.33
CA THR A 299 3.95 6.89 27.99
C THR A 299 4.25 5.40 28.05
N LEU A 300 5.23 4.98 28.86
CA LEU A 300 5.55 3.57 29.04
C LEU A 300 4.46 2.80 29.77
N ALA A 301 3.78 3.42 30.72
CA ALA A 301 2.64 2.83 31.41
C ALA A 301 1.45 2.61 30.46
N ILE A 302 1.14 3.59 29.58
CA ILE A 302 0.13 3.43 28.53
C ILE A 302 0.49 2.32 27.54
N ASP A 303 1.75 2.23 27.11
CA ASP A 303 2.21 1.10 26.26
C ASP A 303 1.96 -0.26 26.94
N CYS A 304 2.23 -0.36 28.25
CA CYS A 304 1.98 -1.58 29.02
C CYS A 304 0.48 -1.88 29.18
N LEU A 305 -0.34 -0.86 29.45
CA LEU A 305 -1.80 -0.99 29.53
C LEU A 305 -2.39 -1.43 28.20
N HIS A 306 -1.92 -0.85 27.09
CA HIS A 306 -2.35 -1.24 25.75
C HIS A 306 -2.08 -2.73 25.49
N ILE A 307 -0.92 -3.26 25.90
CA ILE A 307 -0.62 -4.71 25.79
C ILE A 307 -1.58 -5.54 26.65
N LEU A 308 -1.91 -5.09 27.86
CA LEU A 308 -2.87 -5.80 28.72
C LEU A 308 -4.29 -5.79 28.13
N PHE A 309 -4.66 -4.72 27.45
CA PHE A 309 -5.99 -4.51 26.85
C PHE A 309 -6.13 -5.02 25.42
N THR A 310 -5.07 -5.55 24.81
CA THR A 310 -5.12 -6.24 23.51
C THR A 310 -4.83 -7.73 23.67
N ARG A 311 -4.69 -8.20 24.92
CA ARG A 311 -4.39 -9.58 25.22
C ARG A 311 -5.65 -10.45 25.19
N SER A 312 -5.51 -11.67 24.68
CA SER A 312 -6.54 -12.70 24.79
C SER A 312 -6.51 -13.38 26.16
N TYR A 313 -7.63 -13.32 26.90
CA TYR A 313 -7.83 -14.01 28.17
C TYR A 313 -8.82 -15.16 27.98
N ASN A 314 -8.37 -16.38 28.25
CA ASN A 314 -9.17 -17.60 28.12
C ASN A 314 -10.00 -17.89 29.38
N ASP A 315 -9.50 -17.48 30.55
CA ASP A 315 -10.19 -17.62 31.83
C ASP A 315 -11.12 -16.42 32.08
N ALA A 316 -12.33 -16.70 32.57
CA ALA A 316 -13.35 -15.68 32.77
C ALA A 316 -13.05 -14.75 33.95
N GLU A 317 -12.40 -15.24 35.01
CA GLU A 317 -12.03 -14.40 36.16
C GLU A 317 -10.88 -13.45 35.82
N ASP A 318 -9.93 -13.92 35.01
CA ASP A 318 -8.85 -13.08 34.50
C ASP A 318 -9.38 -12.02 33.53
N PHE A 319 -10.27 -12.41 32.60
CA PHE A 319 -10.94 -11.48 31.70
C PHE A 319 -11.71 -10.39 32.45
N GLU A 320 -12.50 -10.77 33.45
CA GLU A 320 -13.28 -9.82 34.26
C GLU A 320 -12.36 -8.88 35.06
N PHE A 321 -11.23 -9.37 35.57
CA PHE A 321 -10.27 -8.56 36.31
C PHE A 321 -9.56 -7.52 35.42
N PHE A 322 -9.08 -7.90 34.23
CA PHE A 322 -8.31 -7.00 33.37
C PHE A 322 -9.17 -6.12 32.47
N ILE A 323 -10.21 -6.70 31.86
CA ILE A 323 -11.05 -6.00 30.87
C ILE A 323 -12.36 -5.56 31.52
N GLY A 324 -13.04 -6.46 32.25
CA GLY A 324 -14.32 -6.16 32.91
C GLY A 324 -14.24 -4.95 33.85
N SER A 325 -13.17 -4.87 34.66
CA SER A 325 -12.94 -3.76 35.59
C SER A 325 -12.83 -2.38 34.92
N ILE A 326 -12.29 -2.32 33.69
CA ILE A 326 -12.17 -1.08 32.92
C ILE A 326 -13.52 -0.62 32.38
N PHE A 327 -14.37 -1.57 31.97
CA PHE A 327 -15.73 -1.30 31.49
C PHE A 327 -16.74 -1.01 32.63
N THR A 328 -16.27 -0.87 33.86
CA THR A 328 -17.06 -0.28 34.95
C THR A 328 -17.15 1.24 34.80
N ARG A 329 -18.17 1.84 35.41
CA ARG A 329 -18.32 3.30 35.44
C ARG A 329 -17.06 4.01 35.94
N GLU A 330 -16.49 3.56 37.05
CA GLU A 330 -15.29 4.17 37.63
C GLU A 330 -14.06 4.03 36.71
N GLY A 331 -13.90 2.87 36.06
CA GLY A 331 -12.82 2.62 35.11
C GLY A 331 -12.86 3.58 33.92
N ILE A 332 -14.02 3.74 33.29
CA ILE A 332 -14.21 4.64 32.14
C ILE A 332 -14.06 6.11 32.56
N GLU A 333 -14.61 6.51 33.71
CA GLU A 333 -14.46 7.88 34.22
C GLU A 333 -12.98 8.22 34.46
N LYS A 334 -12.18 7.29 35.00
CA LYS A 334 -10.72 7.47 35.14
C LYS A 334 -10.01 7.64 33.80
N LEU A 335 -10.33 6.81 32.80
CA LEU A 335 -9.77 6.94 31.45
C LEU A 335 -10.17 8.26 30.79
N SER A 336 -11.43 8.66 30.93
CA SER A 336 -11.94 9.93 30.42
C SER A 336 -11.25 11.12 31.06
N ASN A 337 -11.09 11.12 32.38
CA ASN A 337 -10.39 12.19 33.10
C ASN A 337 -8.92 12.27 32.68
N PHE A 338 -8.25 11.14 32.47
CA PHE A 338 -6.88 11.11 31.97
C PHE A 338 -6.80 11.70 30.56
N TYR A 339 -7.67 11.28 29.63
CA TYR A 339 -7.75 11.86 28.28
C TYR A 339 -7.97 13.38 28.31
N ILE A 340 -8.92 13.86 29.12
CA ILE A 340 -9.22 15.30 29.25
C ILE A 340 -8.03 16.07 29.84
N SER A 341 -7.21 15.44 30.69
CA SER A 341 -6.02 16.07 31.27
C SER A 341 -4.89 16.32 30.26
N LEU A 342 -4.90 15.62 29.11
CA LEU A 342 -3.90 15.71 28.05
C LEU A 342 -4.26 16.81 27.04
N VAL A 343 -4.43 18.05 27.53
CA VAL A 343 -4.69 19.21 26.67
C VAL A 343 -3.40 19.62 25.96
N VAL A 344 -3.45 19.65 24.63
CA VAL A 344 -2.34 20.08 23.79
C VAL A 344 -2.76 21.34 23.03
N ASP A 345 -2.00 22.42 23.21
CA ASP A 345 -2.16 23.66 22.47
C ASP A 345 -1.44 23.57 21.12
N PRO A 346 -2.13 23.80 19.97
CA PRO A 346 -1.48 23.84 18.66
C PRO A 346 -0.37 24.89 18.55
N ASP A 347 -0.47 26.02 19.28
CA ASP A 347 0.48 27.13 19.17
C ASP A 347 1.72 26.95 20.05
N ASN A 348 1.65 26.07 21.07
CA ASN A 348 2.76 25.77 21.98
C ASN A 348 2.76 24.29 22.36
N LEU A 349 3.10 23.46 21.37
CA LEU A 349 2.98 22.01 21.46
C LEU A 349 4.11 21.37 22.27
N ASP A 350 3.75 20.62 23.31
CA ASP A 350 4.63 19.63 23.94
C ASP A 350 4.55 18.32 23.14
N GLU A 351 5.60 18.02 22.38
CA GLU A 351 5.70 16.80 21.56
C GLU A 351 5.48 15.52 22.37
N GLN A 352 5.94 15.49 23.63
CA GLN A 352 5.79 14.32 24.49
C GLN A 352 4.34 14.15 24.94
N ALA A 353 3.67 15.25 25.29
CA ALA A 353 2.25 15.24 25.64
C ALA A 353 1.38 14.84 24.43
N TYR A 354 1.71 15.33 23.23
CA TYR A 354 0.98 14.96 22.02
C TYR A 354 1.19 13.50 21.61
N ALA A 355 2.41 12.98 21.73
CA ALA A 355 2.70 11.56 21.52
C ALA A 355 1.97 10.66 22.55
N LEU A 356 1.91 11.09 23.82
CA LEU A 356 1.15 10.42 24.85
C LEU A 356 -0.36 10.42 24.56
N LEU A 357 -0.91 11.54 24.07
CA LEU A 357 -2.30 11.65 23.65
C LEU A 357 -2.63 10.66 22.52
N LYS A 358 -1.81 10.61 21.46
CA LYS A 358 -1.97 9.64 20.35
C LYS A 358 -2.06 8.20 20.86
N LYS A 359 -1.11 7.80 21.71
CA LYS A 359 -1.06 6.45 22.29
C LYS A 359 -2.22 6.14 23.22
N THR A 360 -2.68 7.15 23.97
CA THR A 360 -3.82 7.01 24.88
C THR A 360 -5.10 6.76 24.09
N VAL A 361 -5.33 7.52 23.02
CA VAL A 361 -6.50 7.34 22.14
C VAL A 361 -6.43 6.01 21.42
N GLU A 362 -5.27 5.61 20.90
CA GLU A 362 -5.07 4.29 20.29
C GLU A 362 -5.46 3.16 21.25
N MET A 363 -4.95 3.19 22.49
CA MET A 363 -5.29 2.21 23.54
C MET A 363 -6.79 2.18 23.87
N ILE A 364 -7.42 3.35 23.99
CA ILE A 364 -8.87 3.45 24.26
C ILE A 364 -9.67 2.84 23.11
N VAL A 365 -9.30 3.09 21.85
CA VAL A 365 -10.00 2.55 20.69
C VAL A 365 -9.81 1.02 20.58
N SER A 366 -8.63 0.49 20.90
CA SER A 366 -8.38 -0.96 20.86
C SER A 366 -9.27 -1.77 21.81
N LEU A 367 -9.75 -1.19 22.92
CA LEU A 367 -10.73 -1.84 23.80
C LEU A 367 -12.05 -2.22 23.08
N SER A 368 -12.33 -1.63 21.93
CA SER A 368 -13.51 -1.96 21.11
C SER A 368 -13.48 -3.37 20.55
N GLU A 369 -12.32 -4.03 20.48
CA GLU A 369 -12.18 -5.42 20.04
C GLU A 369 -13.08 -6.35 20.87
N TYR A 370 -13.17 -6.14 22.18
CA TYR A 370 -14.00 -6.96 23.08
C TYR A 370 -15.51 -6.73 22.96
N LEU A 371 -15.91 -5.75 22.14
CA LEU A 371 -17.30 -5.52 21.77
C LEU A 371 -17.71 -6.34 20.53
N GLN A 372 -16.75 -6.89 19.78
CA GLN A 372 -17.02 -7.54 18.50
C GLN A 372 -17.71 -8.92 18.64
N VAL A 373 -18.60 -9.21 17.70
CA VAL A 373 -19.40 -10.44 17.68
C VAL A 373 -18.55 -11.69 17.42
N LEU A 374 -17.50 -11.57 16.60
CA LEU A 374 -16.67 -12.67 16.11
C LEU A 374 -15.83 -13.35 17.21
N LEU A 375 -15.66 -12.71 18.37
CA LEU A 375 -14.92 -13.29 19.49
C LEU A 375 -15.72 -14.40 20.19
N PRO A 376 -15.04 -15.42 20.76
CA PRO A 376 -15.67 -16.41 21.62
C PRO A 376 -16.44 -15.74 22.76
N ALA A 377 -17.63 -16.25 23.10
CA ALA A 377 -18.52 -15.60 24.08
C ALA A 377 -17.90 -15.36 25.47
N LYS A 378 -16.89 -16.15 25.85
CA LYS A 378 -16.16 -16.03 27.12
C LYS A 378 -15.20 -14.84 27.18
N SER A 379 -14.88 -14.24 26.03
CA SER A 379 -13.94 -13.12 25.89
C SER A 379 -14.64 -11.87 25.37
N ARG A 380 -15.96 -11.76 25.58
CA ARG A 380 -16.79 -10.62 25.19
C ARG A 380 -17.35 -9.92 26.41
N ILE A 381 -17.46 -8.60 26.33
CA ILE A 381 -18.09 -7.80 27.37
C ILE A 381 -19.62 -8.00 27.37
N ASN A 382 -20.21 -8.06 28.56
CA ASN A 382 -21.65 -8.07 28.72
C ASN A 382 -22.18 -6.63 28.74
N TRP A 383 -22.81 -6.22 27.64
CA TRP A 383 -23.34 -4.87 27.45
C TRP A 383 -24.41 -4.45 28.48
N ASP A 384 -25.09 -5.41 29.13
CA ASP A 384 -26.13 -5.11 30.12
C ASP A 384 -25.55 -4.83 31.52
N LYS A 385 -24.35 -5.35 31.80
CA LYS A 385 -23.67 -5.19 33.10
C LYS A 385 -22.58 -4.12 33.08
N SER A 386 -22.06 -3.81 31.90
CA SER A 386 -20.94 -2.90 31.70
C SER A 386 -21.42 -1.53 31.22
N SER A 387 -20.66 -0.48 31.56
CA SER A 387 -20.95 0.91 31.19
C SER A 387 -20.50 1.24 29.76
N VAL A 388 -20.89 0.42 28.79
CA VAL A 388 -20.50 0.55 27.37
C VAL A 388 -20.96 1.89 26.77
N ASP A 389 -22.07 2.44 27.26
CA ASP A 389 -22.57 3.77 26.92
C ASP A 389 -21.54 4.88 27.18
N LEU A 390 -20.94 4.89 28.38
CA LEU A 390 -19.91 5.86 28.76
C LEU A 390 -18.64 5.67 27.92
N TYR A 391 -18.29 4.41 27.60
CA TYR A 391 -17.13 4.11 26.76
C TYR A 391 -17.32 4.64 25.34
N LEU A 392 -18.48 4.40 24.73
CA LEU A 392 -18.78 4.90 23.38
C LEU A 392 -18.84 6.44 23.35
N GLN A 393 -19.31 7.09 24.42
CA GLN A 393 -19.23 8.55 24.58
C GLN A 393 -17.78 9.04 24.66
N LEU A 394 -16.90 8.33 25.37
CA LEU A 394 -15.47 8.66 25.40
C LEU A 394 -14.84 8.55 24.00
N VAL A 395 -15.10 7.47 23.26
CA VAL A 395 -14.63 7.31 21.87
C VAL A 395 -15.22 8.39 20.95
N LEU A 396 -16.46 8.80 21.17
CA LEU A 396 -17.06 9.91 20.43
C LEU A 396 -16.31 11.23 20.70
N ASN A 397 -15.88 11.47 21.94
CA ASN A 397 -15.09 12.65 22.30
C ASN A 397 -13.69 12.65 21.68
N THR A 398 -13.05 11.49 21.49
CA THR A 398 -11.78 11.42 20.72
C THR A 398 -12.00 11.71 19.24
N THR A 399 -13.13 11.23 18.69
CA THR A 399 -13.54 11.49 17.30
C THR A 399 -13.78 12.99 17.04
N LYS A 400 -14.23 13.74 18.05
CA LYS A 400 -14.45 15.20 17.98
C LYS A 400 -13.17 16.04 18.02
N HIS A 401 -12.01 15.46 18.34
CA HIS A 401 -10.77 16.20 18.55
C HIS A 401 -10.34 17.01 17.30
N PRO A 402 -9.76 18.22 17.43
CA PRO A 402 -9.36 19.04 16.28
C PRO A 402 -8.28 18.39 15.39
N SER A 403 -7.28 17.74 15.99
CA SER A 403 -6.24 17.02 15.23
C SER A 403 -6.84 15.90 14.35
N PRO A 404 -6.62 15.93 13.01
CA PRO A 404 -7.07 14.88 12.10
C PRO A 404 -6.52 13.49 12.45
N ILE A 405 -5.26 13.37 12.92
CA ILE A 405 -4.70 12.08 13.35
C ILE A 405 -5.47 11.53 14.55
N ILE A 406 -5.69 12.33 15.60
CA ILE A 406 -6.40 11.86 16.81
C ILE A 406 -7.83 11.45 16.48
N SER A 407 -8.55 12.28 15.72
CA SER A 407 -9.90 11.99 15.26
C SER A 407 -9.94 10.74 14.37
N GLY A 408 -8.89 10.54 13.55
CA GLY A 408 -8.77 9.43 12.61
C GLY A 408 -8.65 8.06 13.26
N LEU A 409 -8.06 7.97 14.45
CA LEU A 409 -7.79 6.70 15.15
C LEU A 409 -9.07 5.90 15.47
N SER A 410 -10.22 6.56 15.66
CA SER A 410 -11.49 5.89 16.01
C SER A 410 -12.36 5.53 14.79
N LEU A 411 -12.06 6.05 13.59
CA LEU A 411 -13.00 5.97 12.46
C LEU A 411 -13.22 4.55 11.95
N GLN A 412 -12.16 3.74 11.89
CA GLN A 412 -12.26 2.35 11.46
C GLN A 412 -13.12 1.52 12.43
N MET A 413 -13.01 1.79 13.74
CA MET A 413 -13.84 1.17 14.77
C MET A 413 -15.33 1.52 14.57
N TRP A 414 -15.65 2.79 14.29
CA TRP A 414 -17.03 3.20 14.00
C TRP A 414 -17.57 2.52 12.75
N VAL A 415 -16.83 2.53 11.64
CA VAL A 415 -17.26 1.89 10.39
C VAL A 415 -17.50 0.38 10.59
N THR A 416 -16.62 -0.29 11.34
CA THR A 416 -16.77 -1.72 11.63
C THR A 416 -17.99 -1.99 12.51
N THR A 417 -18.19 -1.20 13.57
CA THR A 417 -19.33 -1.33 14.50
C THR A 417 -20.66 -1.10 13.78
N LEU A 418 -20.74 -0.12 12.88
CA LEU A 418 -21.96 0.22 12.14
C LEU A 418 -22.30 -0.79 11.04
N ARG A 419 -21.30 -1.47 10.45
CA ARG A 419 -21.50 -2.50 9.43
C ARG A 419 -22.02 -3.82 9.99
N VAL A 420 -21.79 -4.10 11.27
CA VAL A 420 -22.29 -5.32 11.93
C VAL A 420 -23.67 -5.06 12.52
N ASP A 421 -24.70 -5.70 11.95
CA ASP A 421 -26.11 -5.47 12.33
C ASP A 421 -26.39 -5.69 13.83
N GLU A 422 -25.82 -6.74 14.41
CA GLU A 422 -25.96 -7.07 15.83
C GLU A 422 -25.39 -5.99 16.78
N LEU A 423 -24.34 -5.28 16.37
CA LEU A 423 -23.73 -4.21 17.16
C LEU A 423 -24.46 -2.88 16.93
N SER A 424 -24.70 -2.54 15.66
CA SER A 424 -25.38 -1.31 15.27
C SER A 424 -26.82 -1.19 15.82
N SER A 425 -27.47 -2.32 16.12
CA SER A 425 -28.82 -2.38 16.70
C SER A 425 -28.86 -2.22 18.23
N LYS A 426 -27.71 -2.20 18.90
CA LYS A 426 -27.65 -2.02 20.36
C LYS A 426 -28.13 -0.63 20.78
N PRO A 427 -28.98 -0.49 21.82
CA PRO A 427 -29.51 0.81 22.25
C PRO A 427 -28.43 1.87 22.52
N GLN A 428 -27.30 1.46 23.10
CA GLN A 428 -26.17 2.32 23.42
C GLN A 428 -25.55 2.94 22.14
N VAL A 429 -25.47 2.20 21.04
CA VAL A 429 -24.98 2.71 19.74
C VAL A 429 -26.04 3.59 19.09
N VAL A 430 -27.30 3.14 19.08
CA VAL A 430 -28.44 3.83 18.46
C VAL A 430 -28.62 5.25 19.01
N GLN A 431 -28.35 5.46 20.31
CA GLN A 431 -28.43 6.77 20.96
C GLN A 431 -27.37 7.77 20.45
N LEU A 432 -26.20 7.30 20.01
CA LEU A 432 -25.08 8.14 19.57
C LEU A 432 -25.03 8.35 18.06
N LEU A 433 -25.86 7.64 17.28
CA LEU A 433 -25.83 7.66 15.82
C LEU A 433 -25.96 9.08 15.25
N MET A 434 -26.89 9.88 15.76
CA MET A 434 -27.13 11.22 15.22
C MET A 434 -26.01 12.20 15.59
N ASP A 435 -25.40 12.06 16.77
CA ASP A 435 -24.23 12.85 17.14
C ASP A 435 -23.02 12.49 16.27
N LEU A 436 -22.81 11.19 16.02
CA LEU A 436 -21.76 10.69 15.14
C LEU A 436 -21.96 11.14 13.68
N LEU A 437 -23.22 11.22 13.23
CA LEU A 437 -23.59 11.74 11.92
C LEU A 437 -23.20 13.21 11.77
N GLU A 438 -23.55 14.05 12.76
CA GLU A 438 -23.20 15.48 12.76
C GLU A 438 -21.68 15.69 12.72
N ILE A 439 -20.95 15.01 13.61
CA ILE A 439 -19.48 15.11 13.67
C ILE A 439 -18.86 14.66 12.35
N SER A 440 -19.31 13.54 11.79
CA SER A 440 -18.73 13.03 10.56
C SER A 440 -19.01 13.95 9.39
N ALA A 441 -20.20 14.56 9.32
CA ALA A 441 -20.54 15.52 8.28
C ALA A 441 -19.70 16.81 8.36
N ASP A 442 -19.30 17.25 9.55
CA ASP A 442 -18.41 18.41 9.73
C ASP A 442 -16.97 18.15 9.25
N ARG A 443 -16.57 16.88 9.13
CA ARG A 443 -15.20 16.45 8.80
C ARG A 443 -14.98 16.12 7.32
N ILE A 444 -16.02 16.20 6.48
CA ILE A 444 -15.95 15.95 5.01
C ILE A 444 -15.49 17.23 4.28
N ILE A 445 -14.51 17.94 4.82
CA ILE A 445 -13.93 19.16 4.24
C ILE A 445 -12.53 18.88 3.69
N ASP A 446 -12.08 19.73 2.78
CA ASP A 446 -10.68 19.77 2.36
C ASP A 446 -9.84 20.54 3.38
N TYR A 447 -9.03 19.81 4.15
CA TYR A 447 -8.18 20.40 5.17
C TYR A 447 -7.03 21.23 4.61
N LEU A 448 -6.62 21.02 3.35
CA LEU A 448 -5.55 21.79 2.72
C LEU A 448 -6.02 23.17 2.23
N ALA A 449 -7.34 23.35 2.07
CA ALA A 449 -7.96 24.61 1.69
C ALA A 449 -8.37 25.47 2.90
N LEU A 450 -8.06 25.03 4.13
CA LEU A 450 -8.29 25.81 5.34
C LEU A 450 -7.16 26.81 5.57
N ASP A 451 -7.49 27.93 6.23
CA ASP A 451 -6.49 28.89 6.71
C ASP A 451 -5.50 28.21 7.67
N GLU A 452 -4.22 28.62 7.58
CA GLU A 452 -3.10 28.12 8.38
C GLU A 452 -3.32 28.37 9.89
N GLU A 453 -4.15 29.37 10.22
CA GLU A 453 -4.49 29.69 11.61
C GLU A 453 -5.49 28.70 12.25
N VAL A 454 -6.20 27.88 11.45
CA VAL A 454 -7.19 26.93 11.97
C VAL A 454 -6.47 25.80 12.73
N PRO A 455 -6.89 25.46 13.97
CA PRO A 455 -6.22 24.42 14.78
C PRO A 455 -6.03 23.08 14.07
N SER A 456 -7.04 22.64 13.29
CA SER A 456 -6.96 21.39 12.53
C SER A 456 -5.90 21.43 11.43
N ARG A 457 -5.66 22.60 10.82
CA ARG A 457 -4.61 22.82 9.82
C ARG A 457 -3.23 22.82 10.47
N LYS A 458 -3.08 23.51 11.62
CA LYS A 458 -1.84 23.49 12.42
C LYS A 458 -1.42 22.07 12.80
N PHE A 459 -2.33 21.26 13.35
CA PHE A 459 -2.02 19.85 13.66
C PHE A 459 -1.61 19.05 12.42
N LEU A 460 -2.26 19.29 11.29
CA LEU A 460 -1.93 18.60 10.04
C LEU A 460 -0.52 18.94 9.55
N ASP A 461 -0.13 20.21 9.61
CA ASP A 461 1.22 20.66 9.20
C ASP A 461 2.32 20.23 10.18
N LEU A 462 1.96 19.98 11.45
CA LEU A 462 2.88 19.37 12.43
C LEU A 462 3.06 17.87 12.23
N ASP A 463 2.02 17.19 11.75
CA ASP A 463 2.01 15.74 11.56
C ASP A 463 2.65 15.30 10.23
N PHE A 464 2.71 16.19 9.24
CA PHE A 464 3.18 15.90 7.88
C PHE A 464 4.13 16.98 7.37
N ASP A 465 5.27 16.56 6.83
CA ASP A 465 6.29 17.48 6.27
C ASP A 465 5.83 18.18 4.98
N SER A 466 4.89 17.58 4.24
CA SER A 466 4.40 18.13 2.98
C SER A 466 2.93 17.82 2.69
N ALA A 467 2.31 18.63 1.82
CA ALA A 467 0.96 18.37 1.31
C ALA A 467 0.85 17.06 0.50
N ALA A 468 1.98 16.54 -0.02
CA ALA A 468 2.00 15.27 -0.74
C ALA A 468 1.80 14.08 0.22
N ASP A 469 2.40 14.20 1.41
CA ASP A 469 2.36 13.16 2.44
C ASP A 469 1.03 13.17 3.20
N SER A 470 0.39 14.33 3.36
CA SER A 470 -0.93 14.41 4.00
C SER A 470 -2.08 14.03 3.07
N ALA A 471 -1.96 14.21 1.75
CA ALA A 471 -3.08 14.07 0.82
C ALA A 471 -3.75 12.68 0.82
N PRO A 472 -3.04 11.55 0.66
CA PRO A 472 -3.71 10.25 0.76
C PRO A 472 -4.21 9.89 2.19
N PHE A 473 -3.69 10.51 3.27
CA PHE A 473 -4.21 10.33 4.63
C PHE A 473 -5.56 11.02 4.74
N LEU A 474 -5.64 12.28 4.28
CA LEU A 474 -6.87 13.04 4.21
C LEU A 474 -7.92 12.38 3.29
N ALA A 475 -7.49 11.76 2.19
CA ALA A 475 -8.39 11.01 1.32
C ALA A 475 -9.05 9.82 2.04
N ASN A 476 -8.27 9.05 2.81
CA ASN A 476 -8.81 7.96 3.64
C ASN A 476 -9.67 8.49 4.79
N TYR A 477 -9.21 9.54 5.47
CA TYR A 477 -9.95 10.20 6.55
C TYR A 477 -11.34 10.66 6.08
N LYS A 478 -11.41 11.35 4.94
CA LYS A 478 -12.66 11.77 4.30
C LYS A 478 -13.54 10.57 3.95
N LYS A 479 -12.97 9.53 3.33
CA LYS A 479 -13.69 8.32 2.95
C LYS A 479 -14.35 7.61 4.15
N PHE A 480 -13.66 7.52 5.29
CA PHE A 480 -14.25 6.92 6.49
C PHE A 480 -15.43 7.74 7.02
N HIS A 481 -15.33 9.08 7.05
CA HIS A 481 -16.45 9.93 7.43
C HIS A 481 -17.63 9.84 6.46
N GLU A 482 -17.38 9.79 5.14
CA GLU A 482 -18.41 9.56 4.13
C GLU A 482 -19.12 8.21 4.33
N ASP A 483 -18.36 7.16 4.64
CA ASP A 483 -18.88 5.84 4.98
C ASP A 483 -19.78 5.87 6.23
N ILE A 484 -19.35 6.57 7.29
CA ILE A 484 -20.13 6.73 8.52
C ILE A 484 -21.44 7.46 8.25
N VAL A 485 -21.42 8.57 7.51
CA VAL A 485 -22.64 9.31 7.11
C VAL A 485 -23.59 8.39 6.35
N ARG A 486 -23.09 7.69 5.31
CA ARG A 486 -23.90 6.78 4.49
C ARG A 486 -24.53 5.66 5.32
N ILE A 487 -23.75 5.00 6.18
CA ILE A 487 -24.23 3.85 6.96
C ILE A 487 -25.22 4.32 8.02
N THR A 488 -24.98 5.45 8.69
CA THR A 488 -25.89 5.99 9.70
C THR A 488 -27.24 6.36 9.09
N VAL A 489 -27.26 7.03 7.93
CA VAL A 489 -28.51 7.32 7.20
C VAL A 489 -29.18 6.04 6.71
N CYS A 490 -28.43 5.03 6.30
CA CYS A 490 -29.00 3.72 5.95
C CYS A 490 -29.71 3.05 7.16
N LYS A 491 -29.24 3.29 8.39
CA LYS A 491 -29.83 2.71 9.61
C LYS A 491 -31.04 3.51 10.11
N LYS A 492 -30.99 4.84 10.02
CA LYS A 492 -32.06 5.76 10.40
C LYS A 492 -32.41 6.72 9.25
N PRO A 493 -33.08 6.22 8.19
CA PRO A 493 -33.26 7.01 6.97
C PRO A 493 -34.19 8.21 7.16
N GLU A 494 -35.31 8.07 7.89
CA GLU A 494 -36.24 9.20 8.11
C GLU A 494 -35.59 10.31 8.96
N GLU A 495 -35.08 9.96 10.15
CA GLU A 495 -34.36 10.91 11.03
C GLU A 495 -33.13 11.52 10.33
N GLY A 496 -32.42 10.74 9.52
CA GLY A 496 -31.27 11.20 8.74
C GLY A 496 -31.66 12.21 7.66
N MET A 497 -32.79 12.03 6.98
CA MET A 497 -33.28 13.00 5.99
C MET A 497 -33.79 14.29 6.65
N GLU A 498 -34.51 14.20 7.77
CA GLU A 498 -34.92 15.38 8.56
C GLU A 498 -33.72 16.14 9.15
N TRP A 499 -32.68 15.42 9.55
CA TRP A 499 -31.41 16.02 9.96
C TRP A 499 -30.73 16.73 8.79
N LEU A 500 -30.65 16.10 7.62
CA LEU A 500 -30.02 16.66 6.44
C LEU A 500 -30.71 17.97 6.02
N GLU A 501 -32.04 17.98 6.03
CA GLU A 501 -32.83 19.19 5.71
C GLU A 501 -32.46 20.36 6.63
N ARG A 502 -32.48 20.14 7.95
CA ARG A 502 -32.12 21.17 8.95
C ARG A 502 -30.68 21.67 8.78
N ARG A 503 -29.75 20.76 8.49
CA ARG A 503 -28.34 21.09 8.27
C ARG A 503 -28.15 21.96 7.04
N LEU A 504 -28.79 21.62 5.93
CA LEU A 504 -28.71 22.40 4.69
C LEU A 504 -29.34 23.78 4.87
N GLU A 505 -30.50 23.87 5.54
CA GLU A 505 -31.13 25.15 5.85
C GLU A 505 -30.21 26.03 6.69
N ALA A 506 -29.58 25.48 7.74
CA ALA A 506 -28.63 26.21 8.57
C ALA A 506 -27.40 26.69 7.78
N PHE A 507 -26.83 25.83 6.91
CA PHE A 507 -25.66 26.20 6.11
C PHE A 507 -25.99 27.27 5.06
N PHE A 508 -27.04 27.09 4.25
CA PHE A 508 -27.36 28.05 3.18
C PHE A 508 -27.89 29.38 3.71
N SER A 509 -28.41 29.41 4.94
CA SER A 509 -28.77 30.66 5.64
C SER A 509 -27.55 31.38 6.25
N SER A 510 -26.41 30.71 6.36
CA SER A 510 -25.19 31.28 6.92
C SER A 510 -24.51 32.29 5.98
N PRO A 511 -23.59 33.14 6.48
CA PRO A 511 -22.82 34.05 5.62
C PRO A 511 -22.06 33.32 4.50
N LEU A 512 -21.45 32.17 4.81
CA LEU A 512 -20.73 31.34 3.82
C LEU A 512 -21.68 30.75 2.78
N GLY A 513 -22.84 30.27 3.20
CA GLY A 513 -23.89 29.78 2.31
C GLY A 513 -24.42 30.86 1.35
N ASN A 514 -24.61 32.08 1.86
CA ASN A 514 -25.03 33.22 1.03
C ASN A 514 -23.98 33.59 -0.03
N LEU A 515 -22.68 33.47 0.27
CA LEU A 515 -21.63 33.66 -0.74
C LEU A 515 -21.73 32.61 -1.85
N CYS A 516 -22.07 31.36 -1.53
CA CYS A 516 -22.24 30.30 -2.53
C CYS A 516 -23.38 30.58 -3.52
N ILE A 517 -24.42 31.26 -3.06
CA ILE A 517 -25.61 31.62 -3.86
C ILE A 517 -25.33 32.87 -4.70
N THR A 518 -24.69 33.88 -4.12
CA THR A 518 -24.59 35.23 -4.71
C THR A 518 -23.33 35.46 -5.53
N GLN A 519 -22.22 34.80 -5.21
CA GLN A 519 -20.92 35.09 -5.80
C GLN A 519 -20.66 34.25 -7.06
N PRO A 520 -20.47 34.88 -8.24
CA PRO A 520 -20.27 34.16 -9.49
C PRO A 520 -18.85 33.58 -9.63
N LYS A 521 -17.86 34.16 -8.94
CA LYS A 521 -16.46 33.73 -8.96
C LYS A 521 -16.05 33.20 -7.60
N LEU A 522 -16.01 31.87 -7.46
CA LEU A 522 -15.48 31.20 -6.28
C LEU A 522 -14.20 30.48 -6.69
N GLU A 523 -13.11 30.74 -5.96
CA GLU A 523 -11.85 30.06 -6.15
C GLU A 523 -11.89 28.67 -5.51
N GLU A 524 -11.16 27.70 -6.07
CA GLU A 524 -11.13 26.32 -5.55
C GLU A 524 -10.56 26.22 -4.13
N LYS A 525 -9.73 27.18 -3.71
CA LYS A 525 -9.17 27.28 -2.35
C LYS A 525 -10.06 28.08 -1.39
N SER A 526 -11.19 28.63 -1.84
CA SER A 526 -12.05 29.43 -0.98
C SER A 526 -12.80 28.58 0.04
N GLU A 527 -12.93 29.07 1.27
CA GLU A 527 -13.68 28.37 2.33
C GLU A 527 -15.14 28.12 1.91
N ALA A 528 -15.78 29.12 1.29
CA ALA A 528 -17.15 29.00 0.81
C ALA A 528 -17.32 27.83 -0.18
N TYR A 529 -16.39 27.67 -1.12
CA TYR A 529 -16.40 26.54 -2.05
C TYR A 529 -16.17 25.20 -1.33
N ASN A 530 -15.18 25.14 -0.44
CA ASN A 530 -14.85 23.94 0.32
C ASN A 530 -16.04 23.40 1.13
N TYR A 531 -16.65 24.25 1.96
CA TYR A 531 -17.81 23.86 2.78
C TYR A 531 -19.05 23.55 1.93
N ALA A 532 -19.27 24.25 0.80
CA ALA A 532 -20.37 23.93 -0.10
C ALA A 532 -20.21 22.54 -0.74
N ILE A 533 -19.02 22.20 -1.23
CA ILE A 533 -18.72 20.87 -1.76
C ILE A 533 -18.90 19.80 -0.68
N ALA A 534 -18.53 20.08 0.57
CA ALA A 534 -18.79 19.18 1.69
C ALA A 534 -20.29 18.90 1.85
N GLN A 535 -21.16 19.92 1.82
CA GLN A 535 -22.61 19.72 1.91
C GLN A 535 -23.16 18.87 0.77
N PHE A 536 -22.70 19.08 -0.47
CA PHE A 536 -23.11 18.23 -1.59
C PHE A 536 -22.65 16.77 -1.40
N ASN A 537 -21.44 16.52 -0.89
CA ASN A 537 -20.98 15.16 -0.59
C ASN A 537 -21.82 14.51 0.52
N VAL A 538 -22.26 15.29 1.52
CA VAL A 538 -23.19 14.80 2.56
C VAL A 538 -24.53 14.40 1.93
N ILE A 539 -25.09 15.20 1.02
CA ILE A 539 -26.32 14.87 0.27
C ILE A 539 -26.16 13.56 -0.50
N GLU A 540 -25.07 13.41 -1.28
CA GLU A 540 -24.79 12.21 -2.06
C GLU A 540 -24.70 10.95 -1.18
N ASN A 541 -24.01 11.03 -0.04
CA ASN A 541 -23.86 9.91 0.89
C ASN A 541 -25.18 9.57 1.60
N SER A 542 -26.00 10.55 1.94
CA SER A 542 -27.33 10.33 2.51
C SER A 542 -28.27 9.63 1.52
N ILE A 543 -28.29 10.07 0.25
CA ILE A 543 -29.09 9.44 -0.82
C ILE A 543 -28.63 7.99 -1.06
N ARG A 544 -27.31 7.76 -1.10
CA ARG A 544 -26.77 6.39 -1.19
C ARG A 544 -27.16 5.55 0.02
N GLY A 545 -27.21 6.14 1.22
CA GLY A 545 -27.72 5.50 2.43
C GLY A 545 -29.16 5.05 2.28
N VAL A 546 -30.06 5.91 1.80
CA VAL A 546 -31.47 5.58 1.52
C VAL A 546 -31.59 4.51 0.44
N SER A 547 -30.79 4.60 -0.63
CA SER A 547 -30.74 3.58 -1.68
C SER A 547 -30.34 2.21 -1.13
N ARG A 548 -29.35 2.17 -0.24
CA ARG A 548 -28.92 0.92 0.40
C ARG A 548 -29.98 0.39 1.36
N TRP A 549 -30.66 1.25 2.11
CA TRP A 549 -31.77 0.87 2.98
C TRP A 549 -32.87 0.14 2.20
N ARG A 550 -33.22 0.62 0.99
CA ARG A 550 -34.24 -0.05 0.13
C ARG A 550 -33.88 -1.49 -0.24
N ILE A 551 -32.59 -1.78 -0.37
CA ILE A 551 -32.10 -3.10 -0.75
C ILE A 551 -32.06 -4.04 0.47
N TRP A 552 -31.78 -3.50 1.66
CA TRP A 552 -31.48 -4.31 2.86
C TRP A 552 -32.67 -4.45 3.82
N TYR A 553 -33.63 -3.53 3.79
CA TYR A 553 -34.76 -3.55 4.72
C TYR A 553 -35.86 -4.50 4.25
N THR A 554 -36.22 -5.48 5.10
CA THR A 554 -37.23 -6.50 4.80
C THR A 554 -38.42 -6.48 5.77
N GLY A 555 -38.69 -5.34 6.42
CA GLY A 555 -39.81 -5.20 7.37
C GLY A 555 -41.18 -5.13 6.67
N GLU A 556 -42.25 -5.53 7.38
CA GLU A 556 -43.64 -5.50 6.87
C GLU A 556 -44.13 -4.08 6.55
N ASP A 557 -43.54 -3.07 7.18
CA ASP A 557 -43.81 -1.64 7.00
C ASP A 557 -42.94 -0.98 5.90
N PHE A 558 -42.21 -1.78 5.10
CA PHE A 558 -41.36 -1.28 4.01
C PHE A 558 -42.09 -0.31 3.09
N GLU A 559 -43.26 -0.66 2.56
CA GLU A 559 -44.00 0.18 1.61
C GLU A 559 -44.41 1.52 2.21
N VAL A 560 -44.83 1.53 3.48
CA VAL A 560 -45.26 2.75 4.17
C VAL A 560 -44.07 3.68 4.39
N ARG A 561 -42.94 3.15 4.89
CA ARG A 561 -41.71 3.93 5.09
C ARG A 561 -41.10 4.40 3.77
N ASN A 562 -41.07 3.52 2.77
CA ASN A 562 -40.53 3.84 1.46
C ASN A 562 -41.32 4.98 0.80
N ASN A 563 -42.65 5.00 0.92
CA ASN A 563 -43.48 6.11 0.43
C ASN A 563 -43.20 7.43 1.15
N ARG A 564 -42.99 7.42 2.47
CA ARG A 564 -42.58 8.63 3.21
C ARG A 564 -41.19 9.11 2.80
N LEU A 565 -40.24 8.19 2.68
CA LEU A 565 -38.88 8.49 2.22
C LEU A 565 -38.86 9.01 0.78
N ASN A 566 -39.72 8.50 -0.11
CA ASN A 566 -39.89 9.07 -1.44
C ASN A 566 -40.30 10.54 -1.36
N GLY A 567 -41.28 10.88 -0.52
CA GLY A 567 -41.70 12.27 -0.30
C GLY A 567 -40.57 13.17 0.20
N LEU A 568 -39.82 12.72 1.22
CA LEU A 568 -38.68 13.48 1.76
C LEU A 568 -37.55 13.67 0.74
N VAL A 569 -37.24 12.63 -0.05
CA VAL A 569 -36.21 12.68 -1.10
C VAL A 569 -36.66 13.58 -2.26
N GLU A 570 -37.94 13.53 -2.63
CA GLU A 570 -38.53 14.40 -3.65
C GLU A 570 -38.49 15.87 -3.21
N GLU A 571 -38.92 16.19 -1.99
CA GLU A 571 -38.88 17.55 -1.44
C GLU A 571 -37.45 18.11 -1.39
N LEU A 572 -36.48 17.31 -0.92
CA LEU A 572 -35.08 17.68 -0.95
C LEU A 572 -34.59 17.99 -2.37
N GLY A 573 -34.95 17.13 -3.33
CA GLY A 573 -34.59 17.30 -4.73
C GLY A 573 -35.24 18.54 -5.37
N GLU A 574 -36.50 18.84 -5.04
CA GLU A 574 -37.19 20.05 -5.52
C GLU A 574 -36.53 21.32 -4.98
N ARG A 575 -36.17 21.36 -3.68
CA ARG A 575 -35.44 22.49 -3.09
C ARG A 575 -34.06 22.65 -3.71
N LEU A 576 -33.33 21.55 -3.92
CA LEU A 576 -32.01 21.58 -4.55
C LEU A 576 -32.08 22.07 -6.00
N LEU A 577 -33.13 21.70 -6.74
CA LEU A 577 -33.37 22.19 -8.11
C LEU A 577 -33.74 23.68 -8.13
N ALA A 578 -34.51 24.15 -7.16
CA ALA A 578 -34.92 25.55 -7.02
C ALA A 578 -33.75 26.48 -6.61
N MET A 579 -32.69 25.92 -6.03
CA MET A 579 -31.49 26.66 -5.63
C MET A 579 -30.75 27.23 -6.85
N GLN A 580 -30.62 28.55 -6.90
CA GLN A 580 -29.89 29.26 -7.94
C GLN A 580 -28.47 29.56 -7.44
N LEU A 581 -27.48 28.82 -7.94
CA LEU A 581 -26.07 29.03 -7.63
C LEU A 581 -25.44 29.91 -8.71
N ALA A 582 -24.61 30.87 -8.30
CA ALA A 582 -23.97 31.80 -9.24
C ALA A 582 -22.67 31.23 -9.87
N SER A 583 -21.93 30.38 -9.15
CA SER A 583 -20.65 29.83 -9.62
C SER A 583 -20.81 28.60 -10.52
N PRO A 584 -20.19 28.57 -11.72
CA PRO A 584 -20.17 27.40 -12.60
C PRO A 584 -19.63 26.13 -11.95
N LEU A 585 -18.67 26.25 -11.03
CA LEU A 585 -18.08 25.11 -10.31
C LEU A 585 -19.11 24.44 -9.37
N LEU A 586 -19.92 25.24 -8.68
CA LEU A 586 -20.98 24.73 -7.82
C LEU A 586 -22.18 24.22 -8.63
N ILE A 587 -22.53 24.87 -9.75
CA ILE A 587 -23.55 24.36 -10.68
C ILE A 587 -23.16 22.97 -11.20
N ARG A 588 -21.86 22.76 -11.51
CA ARG A 588 -21.36 21.44 -11.93
C ARG A 588 -21.63 20.38 -10.86
N LYS A 589 -21.30 20.66 -9.59
CA LYS A 589 -21.54 19.73 -8.47
C LYS A 589 -23.04 19.54 -8.20
N GLN A 590 -23.85 20.58 -8.33
CA GLN A 590 -25.31 20.50 -8.20
C GLN A 590 -25.89 19.52 -9.23
N VAL A 591 -25.52 19.65 -10.51
CA VAL A 591 -25.96 18.73 -11.58
C VAL A 591 -25.55 17.29 -11.29
N GLN A 592 -24.30 17.06 -10.89
CA GLN A 592 -23.81 15.71 -10.53
C GLN A 592 -24.61 15.09 -9.37
N THR A 593 -24.89 15.90 -8.33
CA THR A 593 -25.67 15.49 -7.16
C THR A 593 -27.11 15.16 -7.56
N MET A 594 -27.75 15.98 -8.40
CA MET A 594 -29.14 15.78 -8.82
C MET A 594 -29.35 14.45 -9.57
N VAL A 595 -28.38 13.97 -10.35
CA VAL A 595 -28.48 12.67 -11.02
C VAL A 595 -28.42 11.50 -10.03
N GLN A 596 -27.84 11.67 -8.83
CA GLN A 596 -27.85 10.62 -7.80
C GLN A 596 -29.25 10.33 -7.26
N PHE A 597 -30.24 11.23 -7.45
CA PHE A 597 -31.63 11.00 -7.07
C PHE A 597 -32.36 10.03 -8.02
N ALA A 598 -31.86 9.84 -9.25
CA ALA A 598 -32.55 9.06 -10.29
C ALA A 598 -32.86 7.61 -9.90
N PRO A 599 -31.95 6.84 -9.26
CA PRO A 599 -32.27 5.49 -8.80
C PRO A 599 -33.44 5.42 -7.82
N LEU A 600 -33.72 6.51 -7.09
CA LEU A 600 -34.78 6.56 -6.09
C LEU A 600 -36.12 7.07 -6.64
N LEU A 601 -36.08 8.02 -7.58
CA LEU A 601 -37.27 8.78 -8.01
C LEU A 601 -37.77 8.47 -9.43
N LYS A 602 -37.04 7.71 -10.25
CA LYS A 602 -37.33 7.49 -11.69
C LYS A 602 -38.76 7.04 -12.03
N ASP A 603 -39.41 6.29 -11.14
CA ASP A 603 -40.74 5.70 -11.36
C ASP A 603 -41.83 6.35 -10.47
N VAL A 604 -41.44 7.32 -9.63
CA VAL A 604 -42.28 7.85 -8.54
C VAL A 604 -42.58 9.33 -8.71
N SER A 605 -41.66 10.11 -9.28
CA SER A 605 -41.78 11.58 -9.35
C SER A 605 -41.45 12.14 -10.74
N PRO A 606 -42.19 13.16 -11.23
CA PRO A 606 -41.84 13.90 -12.44
C PRO A 606 -40.58 14.78 -12.29
N LEU A 607 -40.01 14.90 -11.09
CA LEU A 607 -38.82 15.69 -10.82
C LEU A 607 -37.67 15.34 -11.76
N MET A 608 -37.52 14.07 -12.16
CA MET A 608 -36.41 13.66 -13.01
C MET A 608 -36.47 14.24 -14.43
N LEU A 609 -37.67 14.54 -14.93
CA LEU A 609 -37.82 15.26 -16.20
C LEU A 609 -37.43 16.75 -16.05
N LYS A 610 -37.75 17.37 -14.91
CA LYS A 610 -37.30 18.75 -14.60
C LYS A 610 -35.76 18.81 -14.45
N VAL A 611 -35.15 17.78 -13.87
CA VAL A 611 -33.69 17.66 -13.80
C VAL A 611 -33.08 17.48 -15.18
N LEU A 612 -33.68 16.65 -16.04
CA LEU A 612 -33.25 16.51 -17.43
C LEU A 612 -33.27 17.86 -18.16
N GLU A 613 -34.37 18.62 -18.05
CA GLU A 613 -34.49 19.95 -18.63
C GLU A 613 -33.39 20.90 -18.12
N LYS A 614 -33.15 20.92 -16.80
CA LYS A 614 -32.08 21.71 -16.20
C LYS A 614 -30.71 21.35 -16.76
N ILE A 615 -30.41 20.06 -16.92
CA ILE A 615 -29.13 19.59 -17.47
C ILE A 615 -28.98 20.01 -18.93
N LEU A 616 -30.04 19.91 -19.74
CA LEU A 616 -30.03 20.35 -21.15
C LEU A 616 -29.78 21.86 -21.26
N VAL A 617 -30.43 22.67 -20.42
CA VAL A 617 -30.20 24.12 -20.36
C VAL A 617 -28.76 24.43 -19.95
N THR A 618 -28.25 23.79 -18.89
CA THR A 618 -26.86 23.97 -18.42
C THR A 618 -25.84 23.45 -19.43
N ALA A 619 -26.15 22.46 -20.26
CA ALA A 619 -25.25 22.01 -21.32
C ALA A 619 -25.07 23.06 -22.43
N THR A 620 -26.00 24.02 -22.54
CA THR A 620 -25.90 25.18 -23.46
C THR A 620 -25.44 26.47 -22.77
N PHE A 621 -24.91 26.37 -21.54
CA PHE A 621 -24.54 27.53 -20.72
C PHE A 621 -23.67 28.53 -21.49
N GLU A 622 -24.15 29.75 -21.70
CA GLU A 622 -23.51 30.72 -22.59
C GLU A 622 -22.18 31.26 -22.04
N TYR A 623 -21.29 31.59 -22.97
CA TYR A 623 -20.05 32.30 -22.68
C TYR A 623 -20.39 33.78 -22.44
N GLN A 624 -19.99 34.34 -21.31
CA GLN A 624 -20.10 35.79 -21.05
C GLN A 624 -19.21 36.60 -22.03
N ASP A 625 -19.47 37.89 -22.21
CA ASP A 625 -18.62 38.75 -23.06
C ASP A 625 -17.29 39.08 -22.34
N ASN A 626 -16.14 38.92 -23.01
CA ASN A 626 -14.77 39.16 -22.50
C ASN A 626 -14.29 38.27 -21.32
N ILE A 627 -14.49 36.95 -21.41
CA ILE A 627 -14.00 35.96 -20.42
C ILE A 627 -12.52 35.58 -20.64
N SER A 628 -11.81 35.31 -19.54
CA SER A 628 -10.47 34.71 -19.55
C SER A 628 -10.50 33.29 -20.14
N ASP A 629 -9.37 32.81 -20.68
CA ASP A 629 -9.24 31.44 -21.17
C ASP A 629 -9.47 30.39 -20.06
N GLU A 630 -9.11 30.70 -18.81
CA GLU A 630 -9.39 29.85 -17.64
C GLU A 630 -10.88 29.71 -17.37
N GLU A 631 -11.64 30.80 -17.48
CA GLU A 631 -13.09 30.82 -17.24
C GLU A 631 -13.84 30.10 -18.37
N ARG A 632 -13.34 30.18 -19.60
CA ARG A 632 -13.85 29.38 -20.73
C ARG A 632 -13.67 27.88 -20.50
N GLU A 633 -12.54 27.48 -19.91
CA GLU A 633 -12.28 26.08 -19.58
C GLU A 633 -13.22 25.56 -18.49
N ILE A 634 -13.46 26.34 -17.43
CA ILE A 634 -14.44 25.99 -16.37
C ILE A 634 -15.84 25.78 -16.96
N VAL A 635 -16.27 26.65 -17.88
CA VAL A 635 -17.57 26.52 -18.57
C VAL A 635 -17.58 25.28 -19.49
N ARG A 636 -16.47 25.00 -20.18
CA ARG A 636 -16.34 23.80 -21.02
C ARG A 636 -16.41 22.51 -20.20
N ASP A 637 -15.78 22.49 -19.03
CA ASP A 637 -15.84 21.38 -18.08
C ASP A 637 -17.25 21.16 -17.54
N LEU A 638 -17.97 22.25 -17.23
CA LEU A 638 -19.38 22.20 -16.83
C LEU A 638 -20.23 21.54 -17.93
N ARG A 639 -20.13 22.02 -19.18
CA ARG A 639 -20.89 21.48 -20.32
C ARG A 639 -20.55 20.01 -20.60
N THR A 640 -19.27 19.65 -20.51
CA THR A 640 -18.82 18.26 -20.67
C THR A 640 -19.37 17.35 -19.56
N SER A 641 -19.42 17.85 -18.32
CA SER A 641 -20.04 17.13 -17.20
C SER A 641 -21.52 16.90 -17.43
N CYS A 642 -22.26 17.88 -17.99
CA CYS A 642 -23.67 17.71 -18.35
C CYS A 642 -23.86 16.56 -19.35
N GLY A 643 -23.05 16.49 -20.41
CA GLY A 643 -23.12 15.38 -21.37
C GLY A 643 -22.90 14.00 -20.73
N THR A 644 -21.99 13.91 -19.75
CA THR A 644 -21.74 12.68 -19.00
C THR A 644 -22.95 12.29 -18.13
N GLU A 645 -23.53 13.26 -17.43
CA GLU A 645 -24.69 13.04 -16.56
C GLU A 645 -25.98 12.74 -17.35
N LEU A 646 -26.16 13.30 -18.55
CA LEU A 646 -27.25 12.93 -19.47
C LEU A 646 -27.19 11.44 -19.83
N ASN A 647 -26.01 10.96 -20.24
CA ASN A 647 -25.83 9.55 -20.56
C ASN A 647 -26.06 8.65 -19.34
N ARG A 648 -25.67 9.10 -18.13
CA ARG A 648 -25.97 8.38 -16.89
C ARG A 648 -27.47 8.28 -16.64
N LEU A 649 -28.25 9.34 -16.88
CA LEU A 649 -29.72 9.28 -16.79
C LEU A 649 -30.31 8.31 -17.80
N ALA A 650 -29.80 8.27 -19.04
CA ALA A 650 -30.25 7.32 -20.05
C ALA A 650 -30.05 5.85 -19.62
N TYR A 651 -29.04 5.56 -18.79
CA TYR A 651 -28.87 4.22 -18.20
C TYR A 651 -29.87 3.89 -17.11
N ILE A 652 -30.25 4.87 -16.30
CA ILE A 652 -31.06 4.65 -15.09
C ILE A 652 -32.56 4.61 -15.44
N MET A 653 -33.01 5.43 -16.40
CA MET A 653 -34.43 5.61 -16.74
C MET A 653 -34.75 5.58 -18.26
N PRO A 654 -34.30 4.56 -19.02
CA PRO A 654 -34.53 4.51 -20.47
C PRO A 654 -36.01 4.46 -20.87
N GLU A 655 -36.87 3.76 -20.12
CA GLU A 655 -38.30 3.63 -20.42
C GLU A 655 -39.08 4.95 -20.21
N SER A 656 -38.74 5.71 -19.17
CA SER A 656 -39.37 7.02 -18.92
C SER A 656 -39.00 8.02 -20.02
N LEU A 657 -37.74 7.98 -20.49
CA LEU A 657 -37.25 8.85 -21.57
C LEU A 657 -37.77 8.48 -22.96
N LYS A 658 -38.16 7.21 -23.17
CA LYS A 658 -38.79 6.76 -24.41
C LYS A 658 -40.05 7.57 -24.75
N ASN A 659 -40.87 7.91 -23.75
CA ASN A 659 -42.14 8.61 -23.96
C ASN A 659 -41.98 10.00 -24.58
N ILE A 660 -40.81 10.62 -24.41
CA ILE A 660 -40.46 11.96 -24.91
C ILE A 660 -39.35 11.92 -25.97
N PHE A 661 -39.05 10.74 -26.55
CA PHE A 661 -37.91 10.56 -27.43
C PHE A 661 -37.95 11.47 -28.67
N GLY A 662 -39.13 11.67 -29.29
CA GLY A 662 -39.28 12.55 -30.46
C GLY A 662 -39.04 14.04 -30.13
N ASP A 663 -39.46 14.49 -28.94
CA ASP A 663 -39.19 15.85 -28.48
C ASP A 663 -37.69 16.03 -28.19
N LEU A 664 -37.06 15.03 -27.57
CA LEU A 664 -35.61 15.03 -27.32
C LEU A 664 -34.80 15.04 -28.62
N GLU A 665 -35.23 14.32 -29.65
CA GLU A 665 -34.58 14.32 -30.96
C GLU A 665 -34.64 15.71 -31.61
N THR A 666 -35.77 16.39 -31.49
CA THR A 666 -35.95 17.76 -32.02
C THR A 666 -35.07 18.75 -31.27
N VAL A 667 -35.12 18.74 -29.93
CA VAL A 667 -34.32 19.63 -29.07
C VAL A 667 -32.81 19.42 -29.31
N ILE A 668 -32.36 18.17 -29.39
CA ILE A 668 -30.95 17.88 -29.66
C ILE A 668 -30.56 18.31 -31.07
N SER A 669 -31.43 18.14 -32.07
CA SER A 669 -31.16 18.61 -33.43
C SER A 669 -31.03 20.14 -33.49
N ASP A 670 -31.88 20.87 -32.76
CA ASP A 670 -31.81 22.32 -32.63
C ASP A 670 -30.51 22.76 -31.93
N ILE A 671 -30.13 22.09 -30.84
CA ILE A 671 -28.86 22.34 -30.14
C ILE A 671 -27.66 22.10 -31.08
N LEU A 672 -27.67 21.00 -31.84
CA LEU A 672 -26.59 20.65 -32.77
C LEU A 672 -26.51 21.63 -33.95
N SER A 673 -27.64 22.13 -34.46
CA SER A 673 -27.68 23.12 -35.54
C SER A 673 -27.28 24.53 -35.11
N SER A 674 -27.35 24.84 -33.80
CA SER A 674 -27.00 26.15 -33.24
C SER A 674 -25.50 26.48 -33.28
N ASN A 675 -24.62 25.53 -33.59
CA ASN A 675 -23.15 25.65 -33.52
C ASN A 675 -22.61 26.15 -32.16
N LYS A 676 -23.41 26.16 -31.09
CA LYS A 676 -23.00 26.55 -29.73
C LYS A 676 -22.22 25.45 -28.99
N VAL A 677 -22.21 24.25 -29.55
CA VAL A 677 -21.73 23.00 -28.96
C VAL A 677 -20.55 22.48 -29.77
N SER A 678 -19.49 22.05 -29.09
CA SER A 678 -18.29 21.49 -29.71
C SER A 678 -18.55 20.10 -30.33
N ASN A 679 -17.68 19.68 -31.26
CA ASN A 679 -17.68 18.32 -31.82
C ASN A 679 -17.57 17.23 -30.74
N HIS A 680 -17.04 17.57 -29.56
CA HIS A 680 -16.91 16.63 -28.45
C HIS A 680 -18.20 16.45 -27.67
N GLU A 681 -18.93 17.53 -27.44
CA GLU A 681 -20.23 17.54 -26.76
C GLU A 681 -21.33 16.99 -27.69
N SER A 682 -21.23 17.22 -29.01
CA SER A 682 -22.19 16.70 -29.99
C SER A 682 -22.29 15.17 -29.96
N VAL A 683 -21.14 14.48 -29.82
CA VAL A 683 -21.08 13.02 -29.68
C VAL A 683 -21.78 12.55 -28.39
N ALA A 684 -21.70 13.30 -27.30
CA ALA A 684 -22.35 12.94 -26.03
C ALA A 684 -23.89 13.04 -26.11
N PHE A 685 -24.43 14.00 -26.87
CA PHE A 685 -25.86 14.09 -27.13
C PHE A 685 -26.35 12.98 -28.06
N LYS A 686 -25.57 12.65 -29.11
CA LYS A 686 -25.86 11.52 -29.99
C LYS A 686 -25.82 10.19 -29.24
N SER A 687 -24.85 10.00 -28.33
CA SER A 687 -24.77 8.79 -27.50
C SER A 687 -25.94 8.70 -26.52
N PHE A 688 -26.41 9.83 -25.97
CA PHE A 688 -27.59 9.87 -25.12
C PHE A 688 -28.83 9.33 -25.86
N LEU A 689 -29.09 9.78 -27.09
CA LEU A 689 -30.17 9.25 -27.92
C LEU A 689 -29.97 7.76 -28.25
N LEU A 690 -28.74 7.34 -28.55
CA LEU A 690 -28.40 5.95 -28.84
C LEU A 690 -28.70 5.02 -27.66
N VAL A 691 -28.36 5.44 -26.43
CA VAL A 691 -28.60 4.65 -25.21
C VAL A 691 -30.11 4.49 -24.98
N ILE A 692 -30.90 5.54 -25.16
CA ILE A 692 -32.36 5.46 -25.00
C ILE A 692 -32.95 4.52 -26.07
N ALA A 693 -32.58 4.69 -27.34
CA ALA A 693 -33.09 3.87 -28.44
C ALA A 693 -32.73 2.38 -28.29
N SER A 694 -31.53 2.08 -27.77
CA SER A 694 -31.07 0.70 -27.57
C SER A 694 -31.70 0.00 -26.37
N ARG A 695 -31.76 0.69 -25.21
CA ARG A 695 -32.16 0.10 -23.92
C ARG A 695 -33.64 0.19 -23.60
N SER A 696 -34.40 1.01 -24.33
CA SER A 696 -35.86 1.10 -24.13
C SER A 696 -36.64 0.16 -25.07
N SER A 697 -37.93 0.00 -24.82
CA SER A 697 -38.87 -0.79 -25.63
C SER A 697 -39.36 -0.07 -26.91
N ILE A 698 -38.56 0.80 -27.53
CA ILE A 698 -38.89 1.51 -28.78
C ILE A 698 -38.97 0.55 -29.98
N ASN A 699 -39.93 0.78 -30.88
CA ASN A 699 -40.05 0.09 -32.18
C ASN A 699 -39.05 0.71 -33.19
N ASP A 700 -38.63 -0.03 -34.21
CA ASP A 700 -37.67 0.45 -35.25
C ASP A 700 -36.23 0.72 -34.74
N LYS A 701 -35.78 -0.07 -33.75
CA LYS A 701 -34.42 0.02 -33.18
C LYS A 701 -33.31 -0.02 -34.23
N GLU A 702 -33.46 -0.84 -35.28
CA GLU A 702 -32.43 -0.99 -36.32
C GLU A 702 -32.28 0.29 -37.16
N GLU A 703 -33.39 0.96 -37.48
CA GLU A 703 -33.41 2.19 -38.27
C GLU A 703 -32.87 3.38 -37.46
N LEU A 704 -33.30 3.51 -36.20
CA LEU A 704 -32.79 4.54 -35.29
C LEU A 704 -31.29 4.37 -35.01
N PHE A 705 -30.84 3.12 -34.83
CA PHE A 705 -29.43 2.82 -34.66
C PHE A 705 -28.63 3.22 -35.91
N ALA A 706 -29.11 2.83 -37.10
CA ALA A 706 -28.47 3.20 -38.37
C ALA A 706 -28.41 4.72 -38.56
N LYS A 707 -29.50 5.44 -38.28
CA LYS A 707 -29.60 6.91 -38.38
C LYS A 707 -28.55 7.64 -37.53
N ILE A 708 -28.26 7.13 -36.33
CA ILE A 708 -27.31 7.77 -35.40
C ILE A 708 -25.86 7.33 -35.66
N VAL A 709 -25.64 6.03 -35.92
CA VAL A 709 -24.29 5.43 -35.93
C VAL A 709 -23.66 5.44 -37.32
N ASP A 710 -24.41 5.12 -38.39
CA ASP A 710 -23.84 4.94 -39.73
C ASP A 710 -23.21 6.21 -40.33
N PRO A 711 -23.75 7.44 -40.13
CA PRO A 711 -23.11 8.66 -40.58
C PRO A 711 -21.69 8.84 -40.01
N GLU A 712 -21.52 8.56 -38.72
CA GLU A 712 -20.21 8.70 -38.04
C GLU A 712 -19.23 7.60 -38.46
N LEU A 713 -19.72 6.37 -38.69
CA LEU A 713 -18.88 5.28 -39.16
C LEU A 713 -18.46 5.44 -40.63
N SER A 714 -19.30 6.07 -41.46
CA SER A 714 -18.98 6.34 -42.87
C SER A 714 -17.75 7.24 -43.05
N ALA A 715 -17.41 8.04 -42.03
CA ALA A 715 -16.20 8.87 -42.01
C ALA A 715 -14.90 8.04 -42.06
N TRP A 716 -14.92 6.77 -41.62
CA TRP A 716 -13.79 5.85 -41.79
C TRP A 716 -13.53 5.48 -43.25
N SER A 717 -14.59 5.35 -44.05
CA SER A 717 -14.55 5.03 -45.49
C SER A 717 -14.50 6.28 -46.38
N SER A 718 -14.29 7.46 -45.80
CA SER A 718 -14.09 8.65 -46.61
C SER A 718 -12.75 8.56 -47.36
N PRO A 719 -12.68 8.96 -48.66
CA PRO A 719 -11.45 8.86 -49.45
C PRO A 719 -10.25 9.57 -48.81
N GLU A 720 -10.51 10.67 -48.11
CA GLU A 720 -9.49 11.41 -47.36
C GLU A 720 -8.95 10.64 -46.16
N THR A 721 -9.81 9.88 -45.46
CA THR A 721 -9.39 9.03 -44.34
C THR A 721 -8.61 7.82 -44.82
N GLU A 722 -9.09 7.13 -45.84
CA GLU A 722 -8.37 5.99 -46.40
C GLU A 722 -6.98 6.41 -46.89
N LYS A 723 -6.89 7.50 -47.66
CA LYS A 723 -5.62 8.04 -48.15
C LYS A 723 -4.66 8.40 -47.01
N GLY A 724 -5.16 9.08 -45.97
CA GLY A 724 -4.37 9.46 -44.80
C GLY A 724 -3.88 8.28 -43.94
N LEU A 725 -4.44 7.09 -44.10
CA LEU A 725 -4.04 5.88 -43.38
C LEU A 725 -3.11 4.97 -44.22
N MET A 726 -2.96 5.20 -45.53
CA MET A 726 -2.18 4.32 -46.41
C MET A 726 -0.70 4.25 -46.00
N ASP A 727 -0.07 5.40 -45.84
CA ASP A 727 1.35 5.52 -45.49
C ASP A 727 1.61 6.72 -44.55
N LEU A 728 2.83 6.79 -44.04
CA LEU A 728 3.23 7.82 -43.09
C LEU A 728 3.23 9.22 -43.71
N HIS A 729 3.51 9.33 -45.02
CA HIS A 729 3.57 10.61 -45.72
C HIS A 729 2.19 11.25 -45.78
N TRP A 730 1.17 10.51 -46.21
CA TRP A 730 -0.21 10.99 -46.25
C TRP A 730 -0.78 11.20 -44.85
N PHE A 731 -0.37 10.41 -43.87
CA PHE A 731 -0.73 10.64 -42.46
C PHE A 731 -0.20 12.00 -41.96
N MET A 732 1.06 12.31 -42.24
CA MET A 732 1.70 13.58 -41.88
C MET A 732 1.07 14.78 -42.62
N GLU A 733 0.74 14.63 -43.91
CA GLU A 733 0.01 15.65 -44.66
C GLU A 733 -1.36 15.92 -44.05
N ARG A 734 -2.07 14.86 -43.65
CA ARG A 734 -3.42 14.99 -43.07
C ARG A 734 -3.42 15.66 -41.71
N ILE A 735 -2.37 15.46 -40.89
CA ILE A 735 -2.17 16.16 -39.61
C ILE A 735 -1.79 17.64 -39.84
N GLY A 736 -1.25 18.00 -41.00
CA GLY A 736 -0.79 19.35 -41.32
C GLY A 736 0.72 19.56 -41.15
N ILE A 737 1.53 18.49 -41.01
CA ILE A 737 2.98 18.60 -40.87
C ILE A 737 3.62 19.27 -42.10
N VAL A 738 3.08 19.03 -43.30
CA VAL A 738 3.56 19.66 -44.54
C VAL A 738 3.31 21.18 -44.54
N GLU A 739 2.14 21.61 -44.07
CA GLU A 739 1.78 23.03 -43.94
C GLU A 739 2.67 23.72 -42.89
N ILE A 740 2.92 23.05 -41.76
CA ILE A 740 3.84 23.51 -40.72
C ILE A 740 5.28 23.62 -41.26
N ALA A 741 5.72 22.62 -42.05
CA ALA A 741 7.05 22.64 -42.67
C ALA A 741 7.22 23.83 -43.63
N GLN A 742 6.20 24.15 -44.42
CA GLN A 742 6.22 25.33 -45.30
C GLN A 742 6.30 26.63 -44.50
N TYR A 743 5.55 26.76 -43.40
CA TYR A 743 5.65 27.90 -42.50
C TYR A 743 7.06 28.00 -41.86
N PHE A 744 7.65 26.89 -41.45
CA PHE A 744 8.98 26.85 -40.82
C PHE A 744 10.09 27.23 -41.82
N GLN A 745 9.94 26.81 -43.09
CA GLN A 745 10.84 27.19 -44.18
C GLN A 745 10.76 28.69 -44.50
N LYS A 746 9.55 29.27 -44.57
CA LYS A 746 9.38 30.73 -44.74
C LYS A 746 10.09 31.53 -43.64
N ARG A 747 10.15 30.97 -42.43
CA ARG A 747 10.71 31.61 -41.23
C ARG A 747 12.18 31.28 -40.97
N ASN A 748 12.84 30.49 -41.84
CA ASN A 748 14.24 30.06 -41.70
C ASN A 748 14.56 29.35 -40.37
N ILE A 749 13.62 28.56 -39.84
CA ILE A 749 13.86 27.74 -38.64
C ILE A 749 14.74 26.56 -39.02
N ARG A 750 15.80 26.32 -38.24
CA ARG A 750 16.78 25.24 -38.48
C ARG A 750 16.62 24.12 -37.43
N ALA A 751 17.26 22.98 -37.67
CA ALA A 751 17.19 21.81 -36.78
C ALA A 751 17.76 22.06 -35.37
N ASP A 752 18.62 23.06 -35.21
CA ASP A 752 19.28 23.49 -33.97
C ASP A 752 18.53 24.64 -33.26
N THR A 753 17.42 25.13 -33.82
CA THR A 753 16.67 26.26 -33.24
C THR A 753 15.93 25.83 -31.97
N ASN A 754 16.12 26.58 -30.88
CA ASN A 754 15.35 26.38 -29.65
C ASN A 754 13.92 26.93 -29.83
N LEU A 755 12.93 26.03 -29.94
CA LEU A 755 11.53 26.43 -30.17
C LEU A 755 10.89 27.16 -28.99
N LEU A 756 11.48 27.08 -27.79
CA LEU A 756 11.03 27.82 -26.60
C LEU A 756 11.39 29.32 -26.67
N GLU A 757 12.42 29.70 -27.43
CA GLU A 757 12.83 31.11 -27.56
C GLU A 757 12.25 31.76 -28.82
N ALA A 758 11.68 30.96 -29.72
CA ALA A 758 11.08 31.44 -30.96
C ALA A 758 9.60 31.81 -30.74
N GLU A 759 9.28 33.10 -30.65
CA GLU A 759 7.90 33.59 -30.50
C GLU A 759 7.00 33.19 -31.69
N MET A 760 5.71 32.99 -31.49
CA MET A 760 4.75 32.67 -32.55
C MET A 760 4.11 33.96 -33.09
N ASP A 761 4.13 34.16 -34.41
CA ASP A 761 3.52 35.30 -35.09
C ASP A 761 2.02 35.07 -35.40
N ASP A 762 1.35 36.08 -35.97
CA ASP A 762 -0.07 36.00 -36.30
C ASP A 762 -0.40 34.94 -37.37
N GLU A 763 0.48 34.73 -38.36
CA GLU A 763 0.32 33.66 -39.37
C GLU A 763 0.39 32.27 -38.70
N GLY A 764 1.33 32.06 -37.79
CA GLY A 764 1.44 30.82 -37.00
C GLY A 764 0.25 30.60 -36.07
N ARG A 765 -0.24 31.65 -35.39
CA ARG A 765 -1.45 31.58 -34.56
C ARG A 765 -2.70 31.21 -35.38
N ALA A 766 -2.89 31.82 -36.55
CA ALA A 766 -4.00 31.52 -37.43
C ALA A 766 -3.93 30.06 -37.93
N LEU A 767 -2.75 29.60 -38.35
CA LEU A 767 -2.53 28.22 -38.78
C LEU A 767 -2.79 27.21 -37.64
N LYS A 768 -2.31 27.49 -36.42
CA LYS A 768 -2.57 26.65 -35.25
C LYS A 768 -4.07 26.52 -34.97
N THR A 769 -4.82 27.62 -35.00
CA THR A 769 -6.28 27.59 -34.76
C THR A 769 -7.00 26.80 -35.84
N GLN A 770 -6.68 27.04 -37.11
CA GLN A 770 -7.24 26.29 -38.25
C GLN A 770 -6.94 24.78 -38.14
N LEU A 771 -5.70 24.41 -37.83
CA LEU A 771 -5.32 23.01 -37.65
C LEU A 771 -5.99 22.40 -36.41
N LYS A 772 -6.12 23.12 -35.29
CA LYS A 772 -6.79 22.63 -34.08
C LYS A 772 -8.28 22.35 -34.32
N GLU A 773 -8.96 23.18 -35.10
CA GLU A 773 -10.34 22.92 -35.54
C GLU A 773 -10.41 21.67 -36.41
N ARG A 774 -9.51 21.54 -37.39
CA ARG A 774 -9.39 20.35 -38.25
C ARG A 774 -9.14 19.09 -37.42
N TRP A 775 -8.18 19.12 -36.50
CA TRP A 775 -7.80 18.02 -35.60
C TRP A 775 -8.97 17.43 -34.80
N SER A 776 -9.96 18.26 -34.47
CA SER A 776 -11.16 17.82 -33.74
C SER A 776 -12.06 16.86 -34.53
N SER A 777 -11.90 16.81 -35.86
CA SER A 777 -12.73 16.02 -36.78
C SER A 777 -11.93 15.07 -37.71
N ILE A 778 -10.59 15.02 -37.61
CA ILE A 778 -9.75 14.23 -38.55
C ILE A 778 -10.08 12.74 -38.51
N PHE A 779 -10.14 12.16 -37.30
CA PHE A 779 -10.33 10.72 -37.12
C PHE A 779 -11.59 10.47 -36.29
N PRO A 780 -12.54 9.65 -36.78
CA PRO A 780 -13.79 9.35 -36.07
C PRO A 780 -13.61 8.38 -34.88
N ILE A 781 -12.40 8.26 -34.34
CA ILE A 781 -12.04 7.30 -33.29
C ILE A 781 -12.75 7.59 -31.96
N ARG A 782 -12.90 8.87 -31.59
CA ARG A 782 -13.61 9.27 -30.37
C ARG A 782 -15.08 8.89 -30.43
N ALA A 783 -15.76 9.23 -31.53
CA ALA A 783 -17.17 8.92 -31.73
C ALA A 783 -17.40 7.40 -31.74
N THR A 784 -16.54 6.65 -32.46
CA THR A 784 -16.57 5.18 -32.50
C THR A 784 -16.48 4.59 -31.08
N ARG A 785 -15.50 5.03 -30.28
CA ARG A 785 -15.36 4.60 -28.89
C ARG A 785 -16.60 4.89 -28.06
N ILE A 786 -17.06 6.14 -28.05
CA ILE A 786 -18.16 6.61 -27.19
C ILE A 786 -19.44 5.84 -27.54
N PHE A 787 -19.76 5.66 -28.81
CA PHE A 787 -20.97 4.92 -29.19
C PHE A 787 -20.92 3.46 -28.76
N ILE A 788 -19.79 2.77 -28.96
CA ILE A 788 -19.64 1.38 -28.51
C ILE A 788 -19.73 1.32 -26.99
N GLN A 789 -18.87 2.06 -26.28
CA GLN A 789 -18.83 2.09 -24.81
C GLN A 789 -20.21 2.37 -24.23
N TYR A 790 -20.84 3.49 -24.64
CA TYR A 790 -22.09 3.87 -24.03
C TYR A 790 -23.23 2.91 -24.35
N SER A 791 -23.25 2.30 -25.55
CA SER A 791 -24.28 1.32 -25.89
C SER A 791 -24.24 0.08 -24.99
N ILE A 792 -23.05 -0.41 -24.61
CA ILE A 792 -22.89 -1.68 -23.87
C ILE A 792 -22.64 -1.54 -22.36
N GLU A 793 -22.23 -0.37 -21.87
CA GLU A 793 -21.82 -0.17 -20.47
C GLU A 793 -22.92 -0.51 -19.45
N LYS A 794 -22.61 -1.34 -18.44
CA LYS A 794 -23.57 -1.81 -17.41
C LYS A 794 -24.74 -2.67 -17.92
N LEU A 795 -24.66 -3.25 -19.12
CA LEU A 795 -25.59 -4.30 -19.55
C LEU A 795 -25.10 -5.68 -19.11
N ASN A 796 -26.04 -6.55 -18.74
CA ASN A 796 -25.73 -7.96 -18.57
C ASN A 796 -25.50 -8.58 -19.97
N HIS A 797 -24.39 -9.29 -20.15
CA HIS A 797 -24.05 -9.96 -21.41
C HIS A 797 -25.06 -11.04 -21.81
N GLU A 798 -25.82 -11.57 -20.85
CA GLU A 798 -26.90 -12.54 -21.11
C GLU A 798 -28.24 -11.88 -21.51
N SER A 799 -28.33 -10.55 -21.47
CA SER A 799 -29.59 -9.84 -21.71
C SER A 799 -29.97 -9.81 -23.20
N PRO A 800 -31.27 -9.84 -23.54
CA PRO A 800 -31.73 -9.80 -24.92
C PRO A 800 -31.36 -8.48 -25.63
N GLU A 801 -31.24 -7.37 -24.87
CA GLU A 801 -30.79 -6.08 -25.38
C GLU A 801 -29.33 -6.13 -25.83
N PHE A 802 -28.45 -6.77 -25.04
CA PHE A 802 -27.05 -6.93 -25.38
C PHE A 802 -26.87 -7.80 -26.62
N ILE A 803 -27.59 -8.93 -26.72
CA ILE A 803 -27.55 -9.81 -27.89
C ILE A 803 -28.03 -9.09 -29.16
N ASN A 804 -29.07 -8.26 -29.05
CA ASN A 804 -29.54 -7.46 -30.18
C ASN A 804 -28.50 -6.39 -30.59
N LEU A 805 -27.89 -5.69 -29.63
CA LEU A 805 -26.81 -4.75 -29.89
C LEU A 805 -25.60 -5.42 -30.55
N LEU A 806 -25.23 -6.62 -30.11
CA LEU A 806 -24.17 -7.42 -30.73
C LEU A 806 -24.48 -7.69 -32.20
N ARG A 807 -25.74 -8.03 -32.54
CA ARG A 807 -26.19 -8.23 -33.91
C ARG A 807 -26.09 -6.94 -34.75
N LEU A 808 -26.39 -5.78 -34.17
CA LEU A 808 -26.33 -4.49 -34.84
C LEU A 808 -24.90 -4.01 -35.09
N TRP A 809 -24.00 -4.21 -34.12
CA TRP A 809 -22.60 -3.80 -34.19
C TRP A 809 -21.76 -4.72 -35.09
N LYS A 810 -22.01 -6.04 -35.10
CA LYS A 810 -21.23 -7.02 -35.84
C LYS A 810 -20.96 -6.67 -37.33
N PRO A 811 -21.96 -6.30 -38.15
CA PRO A 811 -21.72 -5.93 -39.56
C PRO A 811 -20.97 -4.59 -39.73
N ARG A 812 -21.00 -3.72 -38.71
CA ARG A 812 -20.43 -2.36 -38.76
C ARG A 812 -18.99 -2.28 -38.24
N VAL A 813 -18.62 -3.15 -37.32
CA VAL A 813 -17.27 -3.20 -36.74
C VAL A 813 -16.24 -3.79 -37.70
N ARG A 814 -16.60 -4.87 -38.42
CA ARG A 814 -15.67 -5.61 -39.29
C ARG A 814 -14.94 -4.72 -40.33
N PRO A 815 -15.61 -3.78 -41.02
CA PRO A 815 -14.93 -2.88 -41.97
C PRO A 815 -14.00 -1.85 -41.31
N ILE A 816 -14.23 -1.53 -40.04
CA ILE A 816 -13.56 -0.40 -39.36
C ILE A 816 -12.31 -0.84 -38.62
N VAL A 817 -12.28 -2.07 -38.09
CA VAL A 817 -11.12 -2.61 -37.36
C VAL A 817 -9.81 -2.45 -38.15
N PRO A 818 -9.71 -2.80 -39.45
CA PRO A 818 -8.48 -2.60 -40.22
C PRO A 818 -8.01 -1.14 -40.25
N HIS A 819 -8.93 -0.18 -40.36
CA HIS A 819 -8.61 1.25 -40.37
C HIS A 819 -8.07 1.72 -39.01
N ILE A 820 -8.62 1.21 -37.90
CA ILE A 820 -8.13 1.51 -36.54
C ILE A 820 -6.72 0.93 -36.34
N LEU A 821 -6.48 -0.30 -36.77
CA LEU A 821 -5.15 -0.94 -36.68
C LEU A 821 -4.11 -0.21 -37.55
N GLN A 822 -4.53 0.22 -38.74
CA GLN A 822 -3.67 1.01 -39.63
C GLN A 822 -3.34 2.38 -39.02
N LEU A 823 -4.31 3.05 -38.39
CA LEU A 823 -4.10 4.31 -37.67
C LEU A 823 -3.04 4.15 -36.56
N LEU A 824 -3.12 3.09 -35.77
CA LEU A 824 -2.11 2.80 -34.75
C LEU A 824 -0.73 2.52 -35.34
N THR A 825 -0.67 1.82 -36.47
CA THR A 825 0.57 1.55 -37.20
C THR A 825 1.22 2.86 -37.66
N GLN A 826 0.45 3.81 -38.21
CA GLN A 826 0.98 5.11 -38.63
C GLN A 826 1.42 5.98 -37.44
N ILE A 827 0.68 5.93 -36.33
CA ILE A 827 1.08 6.61 -35.08
C ILE A 827 2.41 6.05 -34.56
N GLN A 828 2.63 4.73 -34.61
CA GLN A 828 3.91 4.13 -34.23
C GLN A 828 5.03 4.54 -35.17
N ALA A 829 4.79 4.47 -36.49
CA ALA A 829 5.76 4.89 -37.48
C ALA A 829 6.16 6.37 -37.33
N TYR A 830 5.24 7.23 -36.88
CA TYR A 830 5.53 8.63 -36.55
C TYR A 830 6.56 8.76 -35.41
N HIS A 831 6.56 7.85 -34.43
CA HIS A 831 7.46 7.92 -33.29
C HIS A 831 8.88 7.43 -33.59
N ASN A 832 9.10 6.71 -34.69
CA ASN A 832 10.42 6.20 -35.04
C ASN A 832 11.24 7.26 -35.81
N PRO A 833 12.37 7.75 -35.26
CA PRO A 833 13.21 8.76 -35.92
C PRO A 833 13.75 8.34 -37.30
N ASN A 834 13.88 7.03 -37.56
CA ASN A 834 14.40 6.55 -38.85
C ASN A 834 13.46 6.82 -40.02
N ASN A 835 12.15 7.00 -39.76
CA ASN A 835 11.14 7.20 -40.78
C ASN A 835 11.08 8.65 -41.29
N TRP A 836 11.92 9.54 -40.76
CA TRP A 836 11.89 10.98 -41.07
C TRP A 836 13.00 11.43 -42.02
N ARG A 837 13.89 10.53 -42.44
CA ARG A 837 15.12 10.89 -43.18
C ARG A 837 14.89 11.69 -44.46
N ASP A 838 13.70 11.58 -45.04
CA ASP A 838 13.31 12.27 -46.28
C ASP A 838 12.63 13.63 -46.03
N LEU A 839 12.48 14.06 -44.78
CA LEU A 839 11.87 15.35 -44.40
C LEU A 839 12.92 16.48 -44.34
N PRO A 840 12.51 17.75 -44.57
CA PRO A 840 13.41 18.89 -44.47
C PRO A 840 13.99 19.08 -43.07
N ASP A 841 15.26 19.50 -42.99
CA ASP A 841 15.99 19.69 -41.73
C ASP A 841 15.26 20.57 -40.70
N ALA A 842 14.53 21.58 -41.19
CA ALA A 842 13.74 22.51 -40.40
C ALA A 842 12.66 21.84 -39.52
N VAL A 843 12.20 20.64 -39.89
CA VAL A 843 11.06 19.94 -39.26
C VAL A 843 11.54 18.94 -38.19
N PHE A 844 12.83 18.59 -38.16
CA PHE A 844 13.35 17.62 -37.18
C PHE A 844 13.26 18.12 -35.73
N SER A 845 13.54 19.41 -35.49
CA SER A 845 13.40 20.02 -34.16
C SER A 845 11.94 19.96 -33.70
N PHE A 846 11.01 20.33 -34.58
CA PHE A 846 9.56 20.24 -34.35
C PHE A 846 9.10 18.82 -33.99
N LEU A 847 9.48 17.83 -34.81
CA LEU A 847 9.07 16.45 -34.59
C LEU A 847 9.66 15.88 -33.30
N ARG A 848 10.92 16.20 -32.97
CA ARG A 848 11.54 15.82 -31.70
C ARG A 848 10.71 16.33 -30.52
N TYR A 849 10.34 17.60 -30.56
CA TYR A 849 9.56 18.27 -29.53
C TYR A 849 8.11 17.75 -29.44
N SER A 850 7.48 17.41 -30.57
CA SER A 850 6.11 16.86 -30.60
C SER A 850 5.98 15.47 -29.96
N ARG A 851 7.06 14.68 -29.91
CA ARG A 851 7.06 13.36 -29.25
C ARG A 851 7.46 13.42 -27.79
N MET A 852 7.95 14.56 -27.32
CA MET A 852 8.49 14.69 -25.98
C MET A 852 7.35 14.73 -24.97
N GLU A 853 7.28 13.72 -24.12
CA GLU A 853 6.27 13.66 -23.06
C GLU A 853 6.87 14.25 -21.78
N ARG A 854 6.30 15.37 -21.31
CA ARG A 854 6.66 15.96 -20.01
C ARG A 854 5.74 15.39 -18.94
N PHE A 855 6.33 14.96 -17.83
CA PHE A 855 5.62 14.47 -16.67
C PHE A 855 5.93 15.36 -15.48
N TRP A 856 4.88 15.69 -14.72
CA TRP A 856 5.03 16.28 -13.41
C TRP A 856 4.46 15.32 -12.39
N GLN A 857 5.22 15.04 -11.34
CA GLN A 857 4.77 14.23 -10.23
C GLN A 857 5.25 14.84 -8.93
N GLN A 858 4.28 15.03 -8.03
CA GLN A 858 4.54 15.50 -6.69
C GLN A 858 5.53 14.57 -5.97
N GLY A 859 6.60 15.14 -5.40
CA GLY A 859 7.66 14.39 -4.69
C GLY A 859 8.75 13.77 -5.58
N VAL A 860 8.63 13.84 -6.92
CA VAL A 860 9.66 13.37 -7.87
C VAL A 860 10.20 14.52 -8.72
N SER A 861 9.31 15.43 -9.14
CA SER A 861 9.67 16.65 -9.86
C SER A 861 10.18 17.72 -8.90
N ILE A 862 11.32 18.33 -9.22
CA ILE A 862 11.93 19.42 -8.40
C ILE A 862 11.11 20.71 -8.49
N GLN A 863 10.57 20.99 -9.68
CA GLN A 863 9.76 22.18 -9.88
C GLN A 863 8.38 22.02 -9.24
N SER A 864 7.88 23.09 -8.63
CA SER A 864 6.51 23.12 -8.13
C SER A 864 5.51 22.92 -9.29
N LYS A 865 4.30 22.45 -8.98
CA LYS A 865 3.23 22.33 -9.98
C LYS A 865 2.97 23.66 -10.67
N GLU A 866 3.00 24.76 -9.91
CA GLU A 866 2.78 26.12 -10.41
C GLU A 866 3.90 26.53 -11.36
N THR A 867 5.17 26.27 -11.01
CA THR A 867 6.31 26.57 -11.89
C THR A 867 6.29 25.73 -13.17
N PHE A 868 5.89 24.47 -13.10
CA PHE A 868 5.68 23.61 -14.27
C PHE A 868 4.56 24.12 -15.18
N ILE A 869 3.48 24.64 -14.59
CA ILE A 869 2.39 25.29 -15.33
C ILE A 869 2.86 26.64 -15.90
N GLU A 870 3.64 27.44 -15.17
CA GLU A 870 4.19 28.69 -15.68
C GLU A 870 5.10 28.47 -16.90
N GLU A 871 5.86 27.38 -16.96
CA GLU A 871 6.64 27.02 -18.14
C GLU A 871 5.74 26.72 -19.35
N SER A 872 4.59 26.07 -19.16
CA SER A 872 3.64 25.83 -20.26
C SER A 872 2.94 27.12 -20.69
N VAL A 873 2.64 28.01 -19.75
CA VAL A 873 2.11 29.36 -20.04
C VAL A 873 3.13 30.21 -20.81
N LYS A 874 4.42 30.16 -20.44
CA LYS A 874 5.50 30.82 -21.20
C LYS A 874 5.65 30.22 -22.60
N ALA A 875 5.52 28.90 -22.72
CA ALA A 875 5.56 28.24 -24.02
C ALA A 875 4.37 28.63 -24.92
N ALA A 876 3.22 29.03 -24.36
CA ALA A 876 1.99 29.34 -25.11
C ALA A 876 2.17 30.40 -26.23
N LEU A 877 3.14 31.31 -26.06
CA LEU A 877 3.46 32.36 -27.03
C LEU A 877 4.57 31.97 -28.02
N THR A 878 5.06 30.74 -27.98
CA THR A 878 6.25 30.28 -28.71
C THR A 878 5.90 29.16 -29.69
N LEU A 879 6.82 28.85 -30.61
CA LEU A 879 6.66 27.74 -31.56
C LEU A 879 6.70 26.36 -30.88
N ARG A 880 7.20 26.27 -29.65
CA ARG A 880 7.17 25.05 -28.83
C ARG A 880 5.74 24.58 -28.58
N GLU A 881 4.84 25.50 -28.26
CA GLU A 881 3.43 25.21 -28.01
C GLU A 881 2.74 24.61 -29.25
N PHE A 882 3.16 24.99 -30.46
CA PHE A 882 2.64 24.39 -31.69
C PHE A 882 3.06 22.91 -31.81
N ALA A 883 4.32 22.60 -31.48
CA ALA A 883 4.81 21.21 -31.42
C ALA A 883 4.11 20.40 -30.34
N ASP A 884 3.90 20.98 -29.16
CA ASP A 884 3.20 20.33 -28.05
C ASP A 884 1.72 20.08 -28.37
N SER A 885 1.07 20.98 -29.13
CA SER A 885 -0.31 20.79 -29.59
C SER A 885 -0.46 19.61 -30.56
N VAL A 886 0.49 19.43 -31.50
CA VAL A 886 0.55 18.25 -32.39
C VAL A 886 0.85 16.99 -31.58
N GLY A 887 1.77 17.07 -30.63
CA GLY A 887 2.07 15.96 -29.71
C GLY A 887 0.85 15.51 -28.92
N HIS A 888 0.08 16.47 -28.40
CA HIS A 888 -1.18 16.21 -27.71
C HIS A 888 -2.19 15.51 -28.62
N LEU A 889 -2.38 15.96 -29.87
CA LEU A 889 -3.26 15.29 -30.83
C LEU A 889 -2.87 13.82 -31.04
N ILE A 890 -1.59 13.55 -31.26
CA ILE A 890 -1.10 12.20 -31.54
C ILE A 890 -1.29 11.31 -30.32
N ARG A 891 -0.95 11.79 -29.12
CA ARG A 891 -1.18 11.07 -27.86
C ARG A 891 -2.67 10.80 -27.64
N TYR A 892 -3.50 11.84 -27.77
CA TYR A 892 -4.95 11.75 -27.65
C TYR A 892 -5.52 10.70 -28.60
N THR A 893 -5.17 10.76 -29.89
CA THR A 893 -5.65 9.81 -30.91
C THR A 893 -5.20 8.38 -30.59
N ARG A 894 -3.94 8.20 -30.15
CA ARG A 894 -3.38 6.91 -29.75
C ARG A 894 -4.14 6.30 -28.56
N GLU A 895 -4.36 7.08 -27.51
CA GLU A 895 -5.08 6.63 -26.31
C GLU A 895 -6.53 6.27 -26.61
N TYR A 896 -7.22 7.07 -27.43
CA TYR A 896 -8.58 6.75 -27.87
C TYR A 896 -8.62 5.51 -28.75
N ALA A 897 -7.62 5.27 -29.59
CA ALA A 897 -7.52 4.03 -30.36
C ALA A 897 -7.35 2.80 -29.45
N TYR A 898 -6.48 2.86 -28.44
CA TYR A 898 -6.34 1.79 -27.44
C TYR A 898 -7.66 1.54 -26.69
N LEU A 899 -8.33 2.60 -26.26
CA LEU A 899 -9.61 2.50 -25.55
C LEU A 899 -10.72 1.97 -26.47
N THR A 900 -10.71 2.32 -27.76
CA THR A 900 -11.67 1.79 -28.75
C THR A 900 -11.50 0.29 -28.91
N ILE A 901 -10.27 -0.21 -29.04
CA ILE A 901 -10.01 -1.66 -29.09
C ILE A 901 -10.43 -2.33 -27.78
N GLY A 902 -10.16 -1.69 -26.64
CA GLY A 902 -10.67 -2.13 -25.33
C GLY A 902 -12.19 -2.26 -25.30
N SER A 903 -12.94 -1.27 -25.79
CA SER A 903 -14.41 -1.35 -25.91
C SER A 903 -14.87 -2.39 -26.94
N LEU A 904 -14.17 -2.54 -28.06
CA LEU A 904 -14.46 -3.56 -29.07
C LEU A 904 -14.32 -4.98 -28.52
N SER A 905 -13.37 -5.20 -27.61
CA SER A 905 -13.17 -6.50 -26.95
C SER A 905 -14.38 -6.96 -26.13
N GLN A 906 -15.24 -6.02 -25.69
CA GLN A 906 -16.47 -6.33 -24.95
C GLN A 906 -17.61 -6.80 -25.87
N LEU A 907 -17.49 -6.64 -27.20
CA LEU A 907 -18.46 -7.13 -28.19
C LEU A 907 -18.26 -8.61 -28.54
N GLU A 908 -17.70 -9.38 -27.61
CA GLU A 908 -17.48 -10.84 -27.69
C GLU A 908 -16.97 -11.27 -29.08
N ASP A 909 -17.68 -12.18 -29.75
CA ASP A 909 -17.33 -12.77 -31.04
C ASP A 909 -16.94 -11.78 -32.13
N THR A 910 -17.46 -10.55 -32.07
CA THR A 910 -17.31 -9.56 -33.14
C THR A 910 -15.84 -9.25 -33.47
N LEU A 911 -14.98 -9.18 -32.45
CA LEU A 911 -13.55 -8.93 -32.62
C LEU A 911 -12.78 -10.23 -32.86
N TYR A 912 -13.03 -11.28 -32.06
CA TYR A 912 -12.20 -12.50 -32.05
C TYR A 912 -12.48 -13.46 -33.22
N GLU A 913 -13.61 -13.35 -33.92
CA GLU A 913 -13.92 -14.13 -35.13
C GLU A 913 -13.15 -13.60 -36.37
N ILE A 914 -12.56 -12.40 -36.30
CA ILE A 914 -11.81 -11.83 -37.43
C ILE A 914 -10.55 -12.68 -37.69
N PRO A 915 -10.32 -13.17 -38.93
CA PRO A 915 -9.13 -13.95 -39.24
C PRO A 915 -7.83 -13.17 -38.98
N ASP A 916 -6.80 -13.86 -38.47
CA ASP A 916 -5.45 -13.31 -38.18
C ASP A 916 -5.45 -12.05 -37.30
N ILE A 917 -6.51 -11.84 -36.51
CA ILE A 917 -6.67 -10.64 -35.69
C ILE A 917 -5.64 -10.57 -34.56
N ALA A 918 -5.22 -11.70 -33.99
CA ALA A 918 -4.16 -11.74 -32.97
C ALA A 918 -2.84 -11.18 -33.51
N THR A 919 -2.36 -11.69 -34.65
CA THR A 919 -1.17 -11.16 -35.34
C THR A 919 -1.33 -9.70 -35.73
N SER A 920 -2.46 -9.35 -36.37
CA SER A 920 -2.68 -7.99 -36.89
C SER A 920 -2.75 -6.95 -35.78
N LEU A 921 -3.41 -7.29 -34.67
CA LEU A 921 -3.49 -6.47 -33.48
C LEU A 921 -2.10 -6.24 -32.86
N TRP A 922 -1.33 -7.32 -32.63
CA TRP A 922 0.00 -7.16 -32.02
C TRP A 922 0.94 -6.37 -32.93
N ARG A 923 0.92 -6.60 -34.25
CA ARG A 923 1.70 -5.81 -35.21
C ARG A 923 1.32 -4.32 -35.18
N ALA A 924 0.04 -4.00 -35.03
CA ALA A 924 -0.41 -2.62 -34.92
C ALA A 924 -0.11 -1.99 -33.55
N LEU A 925 0.13 -2.76 -32.49
CA LEU A 925 0.41 -2.27 -31.13
C LEU A 925 1.91 -2.21 -30.79
N ALA A 926 2.70 -3.10 -31.37
CA ALA A 926 4.11 -3.28 -31.05
C ALA A 926 4.96 -3.66 -32.27
N GLY A 927 4.52 -3.35 -33.49
CA GLY A 927 5.28 -3.63 -34.72
C GLY A 927 6.49 -2.71 -34.89
N ASP A 928 6.33 -1.42 -34.56
CA ASP A 928 7.43 -0.45 -34.50
C ASP A 928 7.44 0.24 -33.13
N VAL A 929 8.30 -0.24 -32.24
CA VAL A 929 8.37 0.20 -30.84
C VAL A 929 9.43 1.28 -30.61
N VAL A 930 10.15 1.67 -31.66
CA VAL A 930 11.26 2.63 -31.57
C VAL A 930 10.69 4.02 -31.27
N GLY A 931 11.08 4.59 -30.13
CA GLY A 931 10.61 5.92 -29.71
C GLY A 931 9.29 5.93 -28.93
N VAL A 932 8.72 4.76 -28.62
CA VAL A 932 7.54 4.65 -27.74
C VAL A 932 7.98 4.82 -26.27
N THR A 933 7.29 5.71 -25.54
CA THR A 933 7.58 6.00 -24.13
C THR A 933 7.06 4.92 -23.19
N LEU A 934 7.62 4.84 -21.98
CA LEU A 934 7.15 3.94 -20.92
C LEU A 934 5.67 4.19 -20.56
N HIS A 935 5.26 5.46 -20.59
CA HIS A 935 3.87 5.87 -20.39
C HIS A 935 2.94 5.29 -21.46
N SER A 936 3.30 5.41 -22.74
CA SER A 936 2.53 4.84 -23.83
C SER A 936 2.42 3.32 -23.72
N TRP A 937 3.50 2.63 -23.37
CA TRP A 937 3.49 1.19 -23.10
C TRP A 937 2.53 0.82 -21.97
N LYS A 938 2.58 1.57 -20.85
CA LYS A 938 1.69 1.36 -19.71
C LYS A 938 0.23 1.51 -20.13
N HIS A 939 -0.11 2.57 -20.87
CA HIS A 939 -1.48 2.81 -21.35
C HIS A 939 -1.95 1.76 -22.36
N MET A 940 -1.08 1.34 -23.28
CA MET A 940 -1.38 0.29 -24.25
C MET A 940 -1.69 -1.04 -23.55
N ILE A 941 -0.87 -1.45 -22.59
CA ILE A 941 -1.10 -2.67 -21.83
C ILE A 941 -2.37 -2.53 -20.97
N ASN A 942 -2.51 -1.42 -20.23
CA ASN A 942 -3.59 -1.27 -19.27
C ASN A 942 -4.98 -1.15 -19.93
N SER A 943 -5.10 -0.35 -20.99
CA SER A 943 -6.38 0.02 -21.59
C SER A 943 -6.77 -0.88 -22.77
N CYS A 944 -5.79 -1.42 -23.51
CA CYS A 944 -6.04 -2.27 -24.67
C CYS A 944 -5.77 -3.75 -24.36
N LEU A 945 -4.51 -4.14 -24.11
CA LEU A 945 -4.13 -5.56 -24.02
C LEU A 945 -4.86 -6.29 -22.88
N ARG A 946 -4.92 -5.72 -21.68
CA ARG A 946 -5.64 -6.31 -20.55
C ARG A 946 -7.13 -6.49 -20.84
N SER A 947 -7.77 -5.52 -21.47
CA SER A 947 -9.19 -5.60 -21.86
C SER A 947 -9.42 -6.72 -22.86
N VAL A 948 -8.55 -6.84 -23.87
CA VAL A 948 -8.58 -7.93 -24.86
C VAL A 948 -8.35 -9.30 -24.23
N VAL A 949 -7.49 -9.39 -23.20
CA VAL A 949 -7.29 -10.65 -22.46
C VAL A 949 -8.51 -11.01 -21.61
N LYS A 950 -9.02 -10.06 -20.82
CA LYS A 950 -10.15 -10.28 -19.92
C LYS A 950 -11.44 -10.66 -20.63
N ASN A 951 -11.72 -10.00 -21.75
CA ASN A 951 -12.98 -10.11 -22.45
C ASN A 951 -12.96 -11.18 -23.55
N CYS A 952 -11.91 -12.02 -23.62
CA CYS A 952 -11.84 -13.07 -24.62
C CYS A 952 -12.82 -14.20 -24.30
N PRO A 953 -13.75 -14.54 -25.22
CA PRO A 953 -14.64 -15.68 -25.04
C PRO A 953 -13.85 -16.99 -24.97
N ILE A 954 -14.26 -17.90 -24.08
CA ILE A 954 -13.58 -19.18 -23.82
C ILE A 954 -13.28 -19.97 -25.10
N LYS A 955 -14.22 -19.96 -26.06
CA LYS A 955 -14.09 -20.68 -27.34
C LYS A 955 -12.95 -20.18 -28.24
N TYR A 956 -12.49 -18.95 -28.04
CA TYR A 956 -11.39 -18.36 -28.81
C TYR A 956 -10.06 -18.38 -28.03
N VAL A 957 -10.04 -18.77 -26.76
CA VAL A 957 -8.79 -18.80 -25.96
C VAL A 957 -7.75 -19.71 -26.62
N ASP A 958 -8.11 -20.94 -26.99
CA ASP A 958 -7.17 -21.90 -27.59
C ASP A 958 -6.70 -21.51 -29.01
N ILE A 959 -7.30 -20.50 -29.63
CA ILE A 959 -6.95 -20.03 -30.99
C ILE A 959 -6.26 -18.66 -30.89
N PHE A 960 -6.97 -17.65 -30.40
CA PHE A 960 -6.53 -16.26 -30.33
C PHE A 960 -5.43 -16.05 -29.27
N MET A 961 -5.58 -16.59 -28.05
CA MET A 961 -4.57 -16.41 -27.00
C MET A 961 -3.31 -17.22 -27.25
N ALA A 962 -3.46 -18.42 -27.85
CA ALA A 962 -2.32 -19.24 -28.25
C ALA A 962 -1.40 -18.50 -29.25
N GLU A 963 -1.98 -17.69 -30.14
CA GLU A 963 -1.22 -16.88 -31.11
C GLU A 963 -0.70 -15.55 -30.52
N LEU A 964 -1.51 -14.87 -29.70
CA LEU A 964 -1.19 -13.54 -29.17
C LEU A 964 -0.15 -13.59 -28.04
N LEU A 965 -0.36 -14.44 -27.04
CA LEU A 965 0.40 -14.42 -25.78
C LEU A 965 1.90 -14.66 -25.96
N PRO A 966 2.36 -15.64 -26.76
CA PRO A 966 3.80 -15.89 -26.90
C PRO A 966 4.56 -14.67 -27.41
N ARG A 967 4.00 -13.96 -28.41
CA ARG A 967 4.62 -12.76 -28.99
C ARG A 967 4.57 -11.58 -28.02
N ALA A 968 3.38 -11.34 -27.44
CA ALA A 968 3.18 -10.21 -26.54
C ALA A 968 4.07 -10.30 -25.29
N LEU A 969 4.13 -11.48 -24.66
CA LEU A 969 4.91 -11.68 -23.44
C LEU A 969 6.42 -11.59 -23.72
N GLN A 970 6.91 -12.11 -24.84
CA GLN A 970 8.33 -12.02 -25.22
C GLN A 970 8.79 -10.58 -25.51
N ASP A 971 7.98 -9.79 -26.21
CA ASP A 971 8.32 -8.40 -26.53
C ASP A 971 8.26 -7.51 -25.28
N ILE A 972 7.28 -7.74 -24.40
CA ILE A 972 7.19 -7.08 -23.08
C ILE A 972 8.40 -7.46 -22.21
N ASP A 973 8.80 -8.73 -22.21
CA ASP A 973 9.97 -9.21 -21.48
C ASP A 973 11.25 -8.48 -21.92
N LYS A 974 11.53 -8.47 -23.23
CA LYS A 974 12.69 -7.75 -23.80
C LYS A 974 12.68 -6.27 -23.45
N LEU A 975 11.51 -5.63 -23.49
CA LEU A 975 11.36 -4.22 -23.12
C LEU A 975 11.72 -3.99 -21.65
N LEU A 976 11.14 -4.77 -20.73
CA LEU A 976 11.38 -4.59 -19.30
C LEU A 976 12.83 -4.87 -18.95
N VAL A 977 13.42 -5.97 -19.45
CA VAL A 977 14.82 -6.33 -19.21
C VAL A 977 15.75 -5.21 -19.67
N ALA A 978 15.60 -4.71 -20.90
CA ALA A 978 16.46 -3.66 -21.43
C ALA A 978 16.36 -2.34 -20.64
N ARG A 979 15.17 -2.01 -20.13
CA ARG A 979 14.94 -0.78 -19.35
C ARG A 979 15.44 -0.91 -17.92
N TRP A 980 15.24 -2.05 -17.28
CA TRP A 980 15.76 -2.32 -15.94
C TRP A 980 17.29 -2.43 -15.94
N GLU A 981 17.89 -3.02 -16.96
CA GLU A 981 19.35 -3.06 -17.13
C GLU A 981 19.94 -1.65 -17.24
N LYS A 982 19.27 -0.74 -17.98
CA LYS A 982 19.66 0.68 -18.02
C LYS A 982 19.62 1.32 -16.63
N VAL A 983 18.55 1.10 -15.85
CA VAL A 983 18.44 1.60 -14.47
C VAL A 983 19.54 1.03 -13.58
N TYR A 984 19.88 -0.25 -13.71
CA TYR A 984 20.97 -0.85 -12.93
C TYR A 984 22.35 -0.30 -13.32
N MET A 985 22.58 0.01 -14.59
CA MET A 985 23.84 0.60 -15.04
C MET A 985 23.99 2.06 -14.60
N THR A 986 22.91 2.86 -14.66
CA THR A 986 22.95 4.28 -14.31
C THR A 986 22.86 4.50 -12.79
N GLY A 987 21.91 3.86 -12.10
CA GLY A 987 21.61 4.10 -10.68
C GLY A 987 22.63 3.57 -9.67
N LEU A 988 23.56 2.70 -10.08
CA LEU A 988 24.65 2.20 -9.22
C LEU A 988 25.93 3.05 -9.28
N GLN A 989 25.97 4.08 -10.14
CA GLN A 989 27.14 4.96 -10.30
C GLN A 989 26.72 6.44 -10.13
N LEU A 990 26.35 6.85 -8.91
CA LEU A 990 26.29 8.28 -8.59
C LEU A 990 27.69 8.87 -8.73
N GLN A 991 27.99 9.52 -9.87
CA GLN A 991 29.32 10.08 -10.12
C GLN A 991 29.60 11.38 -9.33
N GLY A 992 28.71 11.76 -8.40
CA GLY A 992 28.90 12.88 -7.47
C GLY A 992 28.90 14.28 -8.12
N ASN A 993 28.70 14.36 -9.44
CA ASN A 993 28.72 15.59 -10.25
C ASN A 993 27.41 15.82 -11.03
N GLU A 994 26.34 15.06 -10.74
CA GLU A 994 25.06 15.20 -11.42
C GLU A 994 24.26 16.37 -10.85
N ASN A 995 23.62 17.15 -11.72
CA ASN A 995 22.77 18.27 -11.32
C ASN A 995 21.40 17.73 -10.86
N ASP A 996 20.74 18.41 -9.93
CA ASP A 996 19.43 17.96 -9.40
C ASP A 996 18.41 17.66 -10.53
N THR A 997 18.43 18.43 -11.62
CA THR A 997 17.54 18.21 -12.77
C THR A 997 17.71 16.85 -13.44
N THR A 998 18.95 16.36 -13.56
CA THR A 998 19.21 15.04 -14.18
C THR A 998 18.75 13.92 -13.24
N LEU A 999 18.96 14.09 -11.93
CA LEU A 999 18.47 13.15 -10.92
C LEU A 999 16.93 13.04 -10.94
N SER A 1000 16.22 14.16 -11.05
CA SER A 1000 14.75 14.17 -11.15
C SER A 1000 14.23 13.48 -12.41
N GLU A 1001 14.89 13.66 -13.56
CA GLU A 1001 14.54 12.96 -14.80
C GLU A 1001 14.77 11.44 -14.69
N GLU A 1002 15.87 11.02 -14.09
CA GLU A 1002 16.17 9.59 -13.86
C GLU A 1002 15.19 8.94 -12.89
N MET A 1003 14.89 9.62 -11.77
CA MET A 1003 13.87 9.15 -10.81
C MET A 1003 12.48 9.05 -11.46
N MET A 1004 12.14 9.97 -12.37
CA MET A 1004 10.89 9.90 -13.12
C MET A 1004 10.87 8.71 -14.10
N GLU A 1005 11.96 8.47 -14.85
CA GLU A 1005 12.06 7.32 -15.77
C GLU A 1005 11.94 6.00 -14.98
N GLU A 1006 12.61 5.89 -13.84
CA GLU A 1006 12.51 4.72 -12.95
C GLU A 1006 11.09 4.55 -12.39
N HIS A 1007 10.47 5.63 -11.90
CA HIS A 1007 9.11 5.57 -11.38
C HIS A 1007 8.12 5.07 -12.43
N MET A 1008 8.21 5.59 -13.66
CA MET A 1008 7.39 5.16 -14.79
C MET A 1008 7.64 3.70 -15.17
N LEU A 1009 8.89 3.22 -15.06
CA LEU A 1009 9.25 1.82 -15.28
C LEU A 1009 8.62 0.90 -14.22
N ARG A 1010 8.63 1.30 -12.94
CA ARG A 1010 7.94 0.57 -11.86
C ARG A 1010 6.42 0.50 -12.10
N GLN A 1011 5.80 1.62 -12.50
CA GLN A 1011 4.37 1.63 -12.86
C GLN A 1011 4.05 0.72 -14.05
N LEU A 1012 4.91 0.69 -15.06
CA LEU A 1012 4.78 -0.22 -16.21
C LEU A 1012 4.88 -1.67 -15.77
N THR A 1013 5.90 -2.01 -14.96
CA THR A 1013 6.11 -3.36 -14.40
C THR A 1013 4.88 -3.81 -13.60
N ALA A 1014 4.33 -2.95 -12.74
CA ALA A 1014 3.10 -3.24 -11.99
C ALA A 1014 1.89 -3.50 -12.90
N THR A 1015 1.80 -2.79 -14.03
CA THR A 1015 0.74 -2.99 -15.03
C THR A 1015 0.90 -4.33 -15.76
N VAL A 1016 2.14 -4.74 -16.06
CA VAL A 1016 2.45 -6.07 -16.61
C VAL A 1016 2.09 -7.17 -15.62
N VAL A 1017 2.39 -7.01 -14.33
CA VAL A 1017 1.98 -7.99 -13.30
C VAL A 1017 0.45 -8.08 -13.21
N ARG A 1018 -0.29 -6.97 -13.37
CA ARG A 1018 -1.76 -7.01 -13.48
C ARG A 1018 -2.24 -7.76 -14.71
N LEU A 1019 -1.59 -7.60 -15.85
CA LEU A 1019 -1.86 -8.43 -17.03
C LEU A 1019 -1.62 -9.92 -16.74
N LEU A 1020 -0.53 -10.26 -16.07
CA LEU A 1020 -0.26 -11.65 -15.66
C LEU A 1020 -1.34 -12.19 -14.73
N MET A 1021 -1.86 -11.39 -13.80
CA MET A 1021 -3.01 -11.75 -12.94
C MET A 1021 -4.31 -11.97 -13.72
N ASP A 1022 -4.50 -11.25 -14.82
CA ASP A 1022 -5.65 -11.42 -15.71
C ASP A 1022 -5.54 -12.70 -16.57
N ILE A 1023 -4.33 -13.23 -16.78
CA ILE A 1023 -4.09 -14.52 -17.47
C ILE A 1023 -4.14 -15.68 -16.46
N VAL A 1024 -3.45 -15.54 -15.32
CA VAL A 1024 -3.32 -16.55 -14.26
C VAL A 1024 -3.55 -15.90 -12.89
N PRO A 1025 -4.58 -16.32 -12.14
CA PRO A 1025 -4.86 -15.74 -10.82
C PRO A 1025 -3.76 -16.07 -9.80
N GLN A 1026 -3.66 -15.27 -8.74
CA GLN A 1026 -2.78 -15.55 -7.60
C GLN A 1026 -3.27 -16.75 -6.77
N VAL A 1027 -2.39 -17.32 -5.96
CA VAL A 1027 -2.77 -18.31 -4.92
C VAL A 1027 -3.81 -17.69 -3.98
N ASN A 1028 -4.90 -18.42 -3.70
CA ASN A 1028 -6.03 -18.01 -2.84
C ASN A 1028 -6.88 -16.83 -3.37
N ALA A 1029 -6.86 -16.53 -4.67
CA ALA A 1029 -7.79 -15.57 -5.25
C ALA A 1029 -9.25 -15.99 -5.01
N LYS A 1030 -10.07 -15.12 -4.42
CA LYS A 1030 -11.47 -15.40 -4.06
C LYS A 1030 -12.41 -15.44 -5.27
N ASN A 1031 -12.15 -14.59 -6.27
CA ASN A 1031 -12.93 -14.49 -7.51
C ASN A 1031 -12.02 -14.82 -8.70
N VAL A 1032 -12.36 -15.88 -9.45
CA VAL A 1032 -11.64 -16.29 -10.67
C VAL A 1032 -12.65 -16.47 -11.80
N THR A 1033 -12.39 -15.85 -12.94
CA THR A 1033 -13.28 -15.93 -14.11
C THR A 1033 -13.06 -17.20 -14.92
N ASP A 1034 -14.06 -17.64 -15.68
CA ASP A 1034 -13.93 -18.81 -16.56
C ASP A 1034 -12.85 -18.61 -17.63
N THR A 1035 -12.69 -17.39 -18.14
CA THR A 1035 -11.59 -17.02 -19.05
C THR A 1035 -10.23 -17.18 -18.38
N GLN A 1036 -10.07 -16.78 -17.11
CA GLN A 1036 -8.83 -17.01 -16.35
C GLN A 1036 -8.53 -18.50 -16.17
N PHE A 1037 -9.55 -19.34 -15.92
CA PHE A 1037 -9.37 -20.79 -15.87
C PHE A 1037 -8.93 -21.36 -17.22
N ALA A 1038 -9.52 -20.91 -18.33
CA ALA A 1038 -9.14 -21.31 -19.67
C ALA A 1038 -7.71 -20.85 -20.04
N CYS A 1039 -7.34 -19.60 -19.73
CA CYS A 1039 -5.99 -19.08 -19.91
C CYS A 1039 -4.96 -19.83 -19.06
N LYS A 1040 -5.26 -20.13 -17.79
CA LYS A 1040 -4.41 -20.97 -16.94
C LYS A 1040 -4.24 -22.37 -17.54
N ARG A 1041 -5.29 -22.97 -18.08
CA ARG A 1041 -5.20 -24.25 -18.80
C ARG A 1041 -4.27 -24.13 -20.00
N LEU A 1042 -4.43 -23.10 -20.82
CA LEU A 1042 -3.59 -22.86 -21.99
C LEU A 1042 -2.11 -22.70 -21.60
N VAL A 1043 -1.80 -21.83 -20.63
CA VAL A 1043 -0.43 -21.64 -20.09
C VAL A 1043 0.18 -22.92 -19.53
N THR A 1044 -0.64 -23.84 -19.00
CA THR A 1044 -0.15 -25.11 -18.43
C THR A 1044 -0.07 -26.27 -19.43
N THR A 1045 -0.60 -26.11 -20.65
CA THR A 1045 -0.67 -27.18 -21.66
C THR A 1045 0.13 -26.86 -22.93
N ASP A 1046 0.13 -25.61 -23.38
CA ASP A 1046 0.89 -25.15 -24.54
C ASP A 1046 2.31 -24.73 -24.12
N LYS A 1047 3.33 -25.37 -24.70
CA LYS A 1047 4.73 -25.12 -24.34
C LYS A 1047 5.26 -23.76 -24.78
N GLU A 1048 4.77 -23.21 -25.90
CA GLU A 1048 5.21 -21.91 -26.39
C GLU A 1048 4.68 -20.79 -25.48
N VAL A 1049 3.39 -20.89 -25.12
CA VAL A 1049 2.76 -19.97 -24.17
C VAL A 1049 3.41 -20.10 -22.78
N MET A 1050 3.63 -21.33 -22.30
CA MET A 1050 4.27 -21.59 -21.01
C MET A 1050 5.67 -21.00 -20.93
N GLY A 1051 6.49 -21.21 -21.96
CA GLY A 1051 7.87 -20.72 -22.00
C GLY A 1051 7.93 -19.20 -21.94
N ALA A 1052 7.13 -18.51 -22.77
CA ALA A 1052 7.07 -17.05 -22.76
C ALA A 1052 6.58 -16.49 -21.41
N PHE A 1053 5.57 -17.12 -20.81
CA PHE A 1053 5.02 -16.73 -19.51
C PHE A 1053 6.03 -16.91 -18.37
N LEU A 1054 6.67 -18.08 -18.27
CA LEU A 1054 7.64 -18.38 -17.22
C LEU A 1054 8.90 -17.52 -17.33
N GLN A 1055 9.39 -17.24 -18.56
CA GLN A 1055 10.54 -16.37 -18.77
C GLN A 1055 10.28 -14.96 -18.21
N LEU A 1056 9.17 -14.35 -18.59
CA LEU A 1056 8.77 -13.03 -18.10
C LEU A 1056 8.61 -13.03 -16.57
N CYS A 1057 8.00 -14.07 -15.99
CA CYS A 1057 7.90 -14.20 -14.54
C CYS A 1057 9.27 -14.29 -13.87
N CYS A 1058 10.22 -15.05 -14.41
CA CYS A 1058 11.57 -15.16 -13.85
C CYS A 1058 12.28 -13.79 -13.79
N HIS A 1059 12.22 -13.02 -14.87
CA HIS A 1059 12.82 -11.69 -14.91
C HIS A 1059 12.13 -10.70 -13.98
N ILE A 1060 10.78 -10.67 -13.94
CA ILE A 1060 10.03 -9.79 -13.01
C ILE A 1060 10.35 -10.11 -11.55
N ILE A 1061 10.50 -11.40 -11.21
CA ILE A 1061 10.90 -11.82 -9.86
C ILE A 1061 12.26 -11.22 -9.49
N GLY A 1062 13.19 -11.15 -10.44
CA GLY A 1062 14.53 -10.59 -10.25
C GLY A 1062 14.65 -9.07 -10.33
N PHE A 1063 13.63 -8.35 -10.85
CA PHE A 1063 13.68 -6.89 -10.88
C PHE A 1063 13.57 -6.31 -9.46
N LYS A 1064 14.35 -5.26 -9.16
CA LYS A 1064 14.36 -4.48 -7.91
C LYS A 1064 13.06 -3.69 -7.68
N ASP A 1065 11.94 -4.41 -7.62
CA ASP A 1065 10.59 -3.98 -7.28
C ASP A 1065 9.94 -5.09 -6.43
N THR A 1066 10.03 -4.96 -5.10
CA THR A 1066 9.62 -6.02 -4.15
C THR A 1066 8.15 -6.38 -4.30
N LYS A 1067 7.29 -5.40 -4.57
CA LYS A 1067 5.85 -5.59 -4.76
C LYS A 1067 5.53 -6.39 -6.01
N CYS A 1068 6.16 -6.07 -7.14
CA CYS A 1068 5.97 -6.81 -8.39
C CYS A 1068 6.53 -8.23 -8.29
N SER A 1069 7.70 -8.39 -7.66
CA SER A 1069 8.31 -9.69 -7.40
C SER A 1069 7.41 -10.58 -6.53
N PHE A 1070 6.94 -10.06 -5.37
CA PHE A 1070 6.01 -10.76 -4.47
C PHE A 1070 4.76 -11.25 -5.19
N ASN A 1071 4.07 -10.36 -5.91
CA ASN A 1071 2.84 -10.71 -6.62
C ASN A 1071 3.08 -11.75 -7.72
N THR A 1072 4.22 -11.69 -8.41
CA THR A 1072 4.58 -12.66 -9.47
C THR A 1072 4.92 -14.03 -8.89
N ILE A 1073 5.53 -14.10 -7.70
CA ILE A 1073 5.74 -15.35 -6.97
C ILE A 1073 4.38 -16.00 -6.65
N LEU A 1074 3.38 -15.22 -6.20
CA LEU A 1074 2.04 -15.75 -5.94
C LEU A 1074 1.34 -16.27 -7.21
N ILE A 1075 1.54 -15.65 -8.37
CA ILE A 1075 1.00 -16.13 -9.65
C ILE A 1075 1.65 -17.46 -10.03
N THR A 1076 2.99 -17.53 -10.00
CA THR A 1076 3.74 -18.74 -10.38
C THR A 1076 3.45 -19.91 -9.44
N ARG A 1077 3.33 -19.67 -8.12
CA ARG A 1077 2.92 -20.70 -7.14
C ARG A 1077 1.57 -21.35 -7.47
N ASN A 1078 0.64 -20.64 -8.11
CA ASN A 1078 -0.67 -21.19 -8.48
C ASN A 1078 -0.58 -22.18 -9.68
N ILE A 1079 0.43 -22.04 -10.55
CA ILE A 1079 0.62 -22.93 -11.71
C ILE A 1079 1.59 -24.07 -11.43
N LEU A 1080 2.52 -23.92 -10.48
CA LEU A 1080 3.52 -24.96 -10.16
C LEU A 1080 2.93 -26.36 -10.00
N PRO A 1081 1.84 -26.60 -9.21
CA PRO A 1081 1.26 -27.93 -9.06
C PRO A 1081 0.72 -28.53 -10.37
N SER A 1082 0.42 -27.67 -11.35
CA SER A 1082 -0.15 -28.07 -12.65
C SER A 1082 0.90 -28.32 -13.73
N ILE A 1083 2.18 -27.98 -13.51
CA ILE A 1083 3.26 -28.14 -14.51
C ILE A 1083 4.36 -29.09 -14.04
N VAL A 1084 4.64 -29.15 -12.73
CA VAL A 1084 5.67 -30.03 -12.17
C VAL A 1084 5.30 -31.50 -12.38
N PHE A 1085 6.28 -32.34 -12.72
CA PHE A 1085 6.17 -33.77 -13.02
C PHE A 1085 5.49 -34.14 -14.34
N LYS A 1086 5.04 -33.18 -15.14
CA LYS A 1086 4.34 -33.49 -16.40
C LYS A 1086 5.27 -33.67 -17.60
N ASP A 1087 6.37 -32.91 -17.67
CA ASP A 1087 7.31 -32.94 -18.78
C ASP A 1087 8.75 -32.71 -18.29
N ASP A 1088 9.67 -33.57 -18.71
CA ASP A 1088 11.06 -33.54 -18.24
C ASP A 1088 11.81 -32.26 -18.67
N ASN A 1089 11.47 -31.67 -19.83
CA ASN A 1089 12.11 -30.43 -20.28
C ASN A 1089 11.63 -29.23 -19.44
N VAL A 1090 10.36 -29.24 -19.03
CA VAL A 1090 9.79 -28.21 -18.16
C VAL A 1090 10.39 -28.36 -16.75
N ASP A 1091 10.44 -29.57 -16.21
CA ASP A 1091 11.08 -29.86 -14.92
C ASP A 1091 12.55 -29.38 -14.90
N LYS A 1092 13.28 -29.61 -16.01
CA LYS A 1092 14.66 -29.13 -16.18
C LYS A 1092 14.74 -27.60 -16.20
N TYR A 1093 13.91 -26.91 -16.98
CA TYR A 1093 13.87 -25.45 -17.02
C TYR A 1093 13.53 -24.84 -15.65
N LEU A 1094 12.58 -25.44 -14.92
CA LEU A 1094 12.22 -25.01 -13.57
C LEU A 1094 13.42 -25.10 -12.61
N CYS A 1095 14.24 -26.15 -12.73
CA CYS A 1095 15.49 -26.27 -11.97
C CYS A 1095 16.57 -25.26 -12.43
N GLU A 1096 16.84 -25.17 -13.74
CA GLU A 1096 17.96 -24.37 -14.27
C GLU A 1096 17.74 -22.86 -14.17
N THR A 1097 16.50 -22.39 -14.33
CA THR A 1097 16.19 -20.97 -14.51
C THR A 1097 15.31 -20.44 -13.37
N PHE A 1098 14.20 -21.11 -13.07
CA PHE A 1098 13.24 -20.60 -12.08
C PHE A 1098 13.76 -20.72 -10.65
N MET A 1099 14.35 -21.87 -10.26
CA MET A 1099 14.99 -22.00 -8.94
C MET A 1099 16.13 -20.99 -8.76
N LYS A 1100 16.95 -20.75 -9.79
CA LYS A 1100 18.01 -19.73 -9.73
C LYS A 1100 17.45 -18.32 -9.54
N SER A 1101 16.35 -17.99 -10.21
CA SER A 1101 15.69 -16.70 -10.06
C SER A 1101 15.19 -16.49 -8.62
N LEU A 1102 14.56 -17.52 -8.02
CA LEU A 1102 14.16 -17.50 -6.61
C LEU A 1102 15.35 -17.41 -5.66
N LEU A 1103 16.44 -18.14 -5.94
CA LEU A 1103 17.65 -18.11 -5.14
C LEU A 1103 18.32 -16.74 -5.15
N ASN A 1104 18.46 -16.11 -6.33
CA ASN A 1104 19.03 -14.77 -6.45
C ASN A 1104 18.27 -13.74 -5.60
N VAL A 1105 16.93 -13.81 -5.62
CA VAL A 1105 16.07 -12.95 -4.80
C VAL A 1105 16.25 -13.22 -3.31
N ILE A 1106 16.31 -14.48 -2.88
CA ILE A 1106 16.49 -14.78 -1.45
C ILE A 1106 17.91 -14.45 -0.96
N MET A 1107 18.92 -14.54 -1.84
CA MET A 1107 20.30 -14.19 -1.53
C MET A 1107 20.51 -12.67 -1.43
N ASP A 1108 19.58 -11.86 -1.91
CA ASP A 1108 19.69 -10.40 -1.92
C ASP A 1108 18.79 -9.78 -0.83
N ASP A 1109 19.39 -8.99 0.06
CA ASP A 1109 18.72 -8.39 1.21
C ASP A 1109 17.76 -7.25 0.82
N TYR A 1110 17.80 -6.77 -0.42
CA TYR A 1110 16.78 -5.84 -0.94
C TYR A 1110 15.38 -6.45 -0.92
N PHE A 1111 15.28 -7.79 -1.04
CA PHE A 1111 14.03 -8.50 -1.28
C PHE A 1111 13.42 -9.14 -0.03
N VAL A 1112 13.78 -8.69 1.18
CA VAL A 1112 13.34 -9.29 2.47
C VAL A 1112 11.83 -9.54 2.54
N GLU A 1113 11.01 -8.61 2.05
CA GLU A 1113 9.54 -8.75 2.03
C GLU A 1113 9.06 -9.94 1.17
N THR A 1114 9.84 -10.34 0.16
CA THR A 1114 9.51 -11.45 -0.75
C THR A 1114 10.07 -12.79 -0.28
N HIS A 1115 11.05 -12.79 0.63
CA HIS A 1115 11.79 -14.00 1.03
C HIS A 1115 10.86 -15.08 1.56
N SER A 1116 9.81 -14.73 2.30
CA SER A 1116 8.81 -15.68 2.80
C SER A 1116 8.15 -16.50 1.68
N GLU A 1117 7.67 -15.81 0.64
CA GLU A 1117 6.95 -16.43 -0.47
C GLU A 1117 7.90 -17.13 -1.43
N ALA A 1118 9.06 -16.51 -1.72
CA ALA A 1118 10.12 -17.10 -2.53
C ALA A 1118 10.63 -18.40 -1.90
N ALA A 1119 10.90 -18.41 -0.58
CA ALA A 1119 11.33 -19.60 0.14
C ALA A 1119 10.25 -20.69 0.13
N THR A 1120 8.97 -20.32 0.25
CA THR A 1120 7.87 -21.29 0.16
C THR A 1120 7.76 -21.91 -1.23
N ALA A 1121 7.88 -21.10 -2.29
CA ALA A 1121 7.89 -21.57 -3.68
C ALA A 1121 9.09 -22.49 -3.93
N LEU A 1122 10.29 -22.08 -3.53
CA LEU A 1122 11.53 -22.83 -3.71
C LEU A 1122 11.51 -24.15 -2.96
N THR A 1123 11.05 -24.16 -1.71
CA THR A 1123 10.93 -25.38 -0.89
C THR A 1123 9.94 -26.36 -1.51
N THR A 1124 8.78 -25.86 -1.97
CA THR A 1124 7.75 -26.69 -2.61
C THR A 1124 8.29 -27.33 -3.89
N LEU A 1125 8.99 -26.53 -4.71
CA LEU A 1125 9.60 -26.99 -5.95
C LEU A 1125 10.73 -27.99 -5.71
N TYR A 1126 11.59 -27.72 -4.73
CA TYR A 1126 12.67 -28.62 -4.32
C TYR A 1126 12.12 -29.97 -3.88
N CYS A 1127 11.19 -29.99 -2.92
CA CYS A 1127 10.59 -31.23 -2.41
C CYS A 1127 9.92 -32.05 -3.51
N ALA A 1128 9.24 -31.39 -4.46
CA ALA A 1128 8.64 -32.06 -5.59
C ALA A 1128 9.73 -32.67 -6.51
N LEU A 1129 10.60 -31.86 -7.11
CA LEU A 1129 11.54 -32.34 -8.12
C LEU A 1129 12.64 -33.26 -7.55
N ARG A 1130 13.00 -33.09 -6.27
CA ARG A 1130 13.98 -33.92 -5.55
C ARG A 1130 13.55 -35.38 -5.46
N SER A 1131 12.25 -35.64 -5.40
CA SER A 1131 11.70 -37.01 -5.35
C SER A 1131 11.95 -37.81 -6.64
N LYS A 1132 12.15 -37.11 -7.77
CA LYS A 1132 12.33 -37.71 -9.10
C LYS A 1132 13.79 -37.68 -9.56
N SER A 1133 14.59 -36.69 -9.14
CA SER A 1133 15.99 -36.52 -9.58
C SER A 1133 16.86 -35.82 -8.53
N ASP A 1134 18.17 -36.04 -8.59
CA ASP A 1134 19.18 -35.31 -7.78
C ASP A 1134 19.48 -33.91 -8.34
N TYR A 1135 18.86 -33.53 -9.44
CA TYR A 1135 19.16 -32.30 -10.17
C TYR A 1135 18.93 -31.01 -9.36
N PRO A 1136 17.86 -30.87 -8.55
CA PRO A 1136 17.68 -29.70 -7.69
C PRO A 1136 18.80 -29.50 -6.65
N VAL A 1137 19.42 -30.59 -6.17
CA VAL A 1137 20.55 -30.53 -5.23
C VAL A 1137 21.77 -29.91 -5.90
N GLN A 1138 22.05 -30.31 -7.14
CA GLN A 1138 23.17 -29.78 -7.93
C GLN A 1138 23.01 -28.27 -8.13
N ILE A 1139 21.82 -27.80 -8.51
CA ILE A 1139 21.56 -26.36 -8.68
C ILE A 1139 21.77 -25.59 -7.37
N LEU A 1140 21.32 -26.11 -6.22
CA LEU A 1140 21.57 -25.46 -4.93
C LEU A 1140 23.06 -25.40 -4.60
N LEU A 1141 23.81 -26.48 -4.83
CA LEU A 1141 25.26 -26.51 -4.61
C LEU A 1141 26.03 -25.57 -5.56
N ASP A 1142 25.60 -25.47 -6.81
CA ASP A 1142 26.24 -24.62 -7.82
C ASP A 1142 25.94 -23.12 -7.60
N THR A 1143 24.76 -22.80 -7.08
CA THR A 1143 24.29 -21.40 -6.96
C THR A 1143 24.57 -20.82 -5.57
N LEU A 1144 24.49 -21.62 -4.50
CA LEU A 1144 24.72 -21.15 -3.14
C LEU A 1144 26.22 -21.25 -2.78
N PRO A 1145 26.89 -20.11 -2.51
CA PRO A 1145 28.28 -20.15 -2.07
C PRO A 1145 28.39 -20.83 -0.70
N ASN A 1146 29.50 -21.53 -0.44
CA ASN A 1146 29.83 -22.12 0.88
C ASN A 1146 28.89 -23.25 1.39
N ILE A 1147 28.01 -23.80 0.54
CA ILE A 1147 27.23 -25.00 0.88
C ILE A 1147 28.01 -26.26 0.52
N THR A 1148 28.07 -27.21 1.46
CA THR A 1148 28.70 -28.53 1.26
C THR A 1148 27.63 -29.61 1.14
N SER A 1149 28.01 -30.79 0.63
CA SER A 1149 27.11 -31.95 0.59
C SER A 1149 26.60 -32.35 1.99
N GLN A 1150 27.37 -32.07 3.05
CA GLN A 1150 26.97 -32.31 4.43
C GLN A 1150 25.89 -31.32 4.90
N HIS A 1151 26.01 -30.03 4.52
CA HIS A 1151 24.96 -29.03 4.78
C HIS A 1151 23.64 -29.42 4.08
N MET A 1152 23.71 -29.94 2.85
CA MET A 1152 22.54 -30.44 2.13
C MET A 1152 21.91 -31.67 2.81
N SER A 1153 22.71 -32.62 3.27
CA SER A 1153 22.20 -33.79 4.02
C SER A 1153 21.47 -33.37 5.31
N ASN A 1154 22.00 -32.37 6.02
CA ASN A 1154 21.37 -31.81 7.21
C ASN A 1154 20.05 -31.11 6.87
N PHE A 1155 20.04 -30.31 5.80
CA PHE A 1155 18.85 -29.64 5.31
C PHE A 1155 17.74 -30.64 4.93
N GLU A 1156 18.07 -31.72 4.21
CA GLU A 1156 17.10 -32.76 3.86
C GLU A 1156 16.55 -33.48 5.10
N THR A 1157 17.39 -33.74 6.09
CA THR A 1157 16.96 -34.33 7.37
C THR A 1157 15.97 -33.43 8.10
N LEU A 1158 16.22 -32.11 8.10
CA LEU A 1158 15.30 -31.11 8.68
C LEU A 1158 13.98 -31.01 7.90
N LEU A 1159 14.01 -31.13 6.57
CA LEU A 1159 12.80 -31.14 5.74
C LEU A 1159 11.93 -32.37 6.02
N VAL A 1160 12.52 -33.56 6.15
CA VAL A 1160 11.79 -34.80 6.46
C VAL A 1160 11.18 -34.75 7.87
N GLY A 1161 11.87 -34.13 8.84
CA GLY A 1161 11.36 -33.94 10.20
C GLY A 1161 10.28 -32.86 10.35
N SER A 1162 10.05 -32.05 9.32
CA SER A 1162 9.15 -30.88 9.38
C SER A 1162 7.68 -31.25 9.16
N ARG A 1163 6.81 -30.93 10.13
CA ARG A 1163 5.35 -31.21 10.07
C ARG A 1163 4.51 -30.12 9.40
N SER A 1164 5.10 -28.96 9.07
CA SER A 1164 4.38 -27.87 8.39
C SER A 1164 5.26 -27.11 7.40
N LEU A 1165 4.63 -26.47 6.41
CA LEU A 1165 5.29 -25.60 5.42
C LEU A 1165 6.14 -24.49 6.08
N ARG A 1166 5.73 -24.00 7.25
CA ARG A 1166 6.50 -22.99 8.02
C ARG A 1166 7.83 -23.55 8.53
N HIS A 1167 7.86 -24.80 8.99
CA HIS A 1167 9.10 -25.45 9.43
C HIS A 1167 10.02 -25.77 8.25
N GLN A 1168 9.46 -26.24 7.13
CA GLN A 1168 10.22 -26.49 5.91
C GLN A 1168 10.85 -25.20 5.36
N ARG A 1169 10.10 -24.09 5.36
CA ARG A 1169 10.60 -22.75 5.01
C ARG A 1169 11.75 -22.32 5.92
N SER A 1170 11.63 -22.54 7.23
CA SER A 1170 12.67 -22.19 8.20
C SER A 1170 13.98 -22.94 7.93
N ALA A 1171 13.91 -24.23 7.60
CA ALA A 1171 15.08 -25.04 7.25
C ALA A 1171 15.78 -24.50 5.98
N LEU A 1172 15.04 -24.02 4.99
CA LEU A 1172 15.62 -23.46 3.77
C LEU A 1172 16.31 -22.11 4.04
N LEU A 1173 15.68 -21.23 4.83
CA LEU A 1173 16.27 -19.95 5.20
C LEU A 1173 17.55 -20.14 6.04
N GLU A 1174 17.62 -21.20 6.84
CA GLU A 1174 18.85 -21.57 7.54
C GLU A 1174 19.97 -21.95 6.57
N LEU A 1175 19.69 -22.79 5.57
CA LEU A 1175 20.66 -23.15 4.53
C LEU A 1175 21.18 -21.89 3.83
N ILE A 1176 20.29 -20.98 3.47
CA ILE A 1176 20.63 -19.70 2.82
C ILE A 1176 21.48 -18.83 3.74
N ARG A 1177 21.21 -18.79 5.05
CA ARG A 1177 22.04 -18.07 6.01
C ARG A 1177 23.47 -18.60 6.05
N ILE A 1178 23.64 -19.92 6.01
CA ILE A 1178 24.97 -20.54 5.91
C ILE A 1178 25.66 -20.07 4.63
N ALA A 1179 24.94 -20.02 3.51
CA ALA A 1179 25.48 -19.57 2.24
C ALA A 1179 25.98 -18.11 2.27
N LYS A 1180 25.20 -17.20 2.89
CA LYS A 1180 25.52 -15.77 3.03
C LYS A 1180 26.72 -15.46 3.95
N THR A 1181 27.20 -16.43 4.74
CA THR A 1181 28.11 -16.18 5.87
C THR A 1181 29.46 -15.53 5.49
N ASN A 1182 29.86 -15.55 4.21
CA ASN A 1182 31.12 -14.93 3.72
C ASN A 1182 30.94 -13.77 2.69
N GLN A 1183 29.73 -13.46 2.19
CA GLN A 1183 29.57 -12.46 1.11
C GLN A 1183 29.29 -11.03 1.61
N SER A 1184 28.96 -10.88 2.89
CA SER A 1184 28.89 -9.59 3.56
C SER A 1184 29.47 -9.75 4.96
N GLU A 1185 30.68 -9.20 5.17
CA GLU A 1185 31.08 -8.74 6.49
C GLU A 1185 30.14 -7.57 6.84
N VAL A 1186 28.87 -7.90 7.15
CA VAL A 1186 27.91 -6.94 7.70
C VAL A 1186 28.60 -6.36 8.93
N SER A 1187 28.78 -5.05 8.94
CA SER A 1187 29.43 -4.38 10.07
C SER A 1187 28.63 -4.71 11.33
N GLU A 1188 29.30 -4.94 12.45
CA GLU A 1188 28.62 -5.22 13.72
C GLU A 1188 27.67 -4.07 14.14
N GLU A 1189 27.94 -2.85 13.65
CA GLU A 1189 27.03 -1.71 13.79
C GLU A 1189 25.75 -1.86 12.97
N GLU A 1190 25.83 -2.49 11.78
CA GLU A 1190 24.66 -2.81 10.97
C GLU A 1190 23.82 -3.92 11.62
N GLU A 1191 24.43 -4.96 12.23
CA GLU A 1191 23.66 -6.03 12.91
C GLU A 1191 22.86 -5.49 14.12
N LEU A 1192 23.46 -4.57 14.90
CA LEU A 1192 22.76 -3.90 16.01
C LEU A 1192 21.71 -2.90 15.51
N LYS A 1193 21.97 -2.19 14.40
CA LYS A 1193 21.03 -1.25 13.78
C LYS A 1193 19.85 -1.97 13.15
N ASP A 1194 20.09 -3.08 12.46
CA ASP A 1194 19.08 -3.96 11.89
C ASP A 1194 18.23 -4.59 12.99
N ARG A 1195 18.84 -5.03 14.10
CA ARG A 1195 18.07 -5.50 15.26
C ARG A 1195 17.17 -4.41 15.83
N LYS A 1196 17.64 -3.16 15.93
CA LYS A 1196 16.81 -2.03 16.37
C LYS A 1196 15.66 -1.76 15.41
N LYS A 1197 15.92 -1.78 14.11
CA LYS A 1197 14.90 -1.65 13.07
C LYS A 1197 13.87 -2.77 13.13
N GLN A 1198 14.29 -4.03 13.27
CA GLN A 1198 13.41 -5.19 13.43
C GLN A 1198 12.56 -5.10 14.70
N LEU A 1199 13.09 -4.54 15.79
CA LEU A 1199 12.30 -4.29 17.00
C LEU A 1199 11.22 -3.23 16.76
N GLU A 1200 11.55 -2.15 16.05
CA GLU A 1200 10.57 -1.12 15.68
C GLU A 1200 9.48 -1.71 14.79
N GLU A 1201 9.86 -2.48 13.77
CA GLU A 1201 8.94 -3.19 12.87
C GLU A 1201 8.08 -4.23 13.60
N ALA A 1202 8.65 -5.04 14.49
CA ALA A 1202 7.90 -6.03 15.27
C ALA A 1202 6.89 -5.39 16.22
N ASN A 1203 7.24 -4.24 16.80
CA ASN A 1203 6.31 -3.45 17.61
C ASN A 1203 5.18 -2.83 16.77
N LEU A 1204 5.44 -2.46 15.51
CA LEU A 1204 4.43 -1.97 14.56
C LEU A 1204 3.54 -3.10 14.01
N GLN A 1205 4.11 -4.25 13.62
CA GLN A 1205 3.36 -5.40 13.10
C GLN A 1205 2.43 -6.02 14.14
N ARG A 1206 2.76 -5.95 15.43
CA ARG A 1206 1.86 -6.37 16.51
C ARG A 1206 0.62 -5.49 16.62
N LYS A 1207 0.69 -4.23 16.22
CA LYS A 1207 -0.49 -3.34 16.11
C LYS A 1207 -1.40 -3.72 14.94
N LYS A 1208 -0.86 -4.36 13.89
CA LYS A 1208 -1.59 -4.69 12.64
C LYS A 1208 -2.20 -6.09 12.60
N LYS A 1209 -1.78 -7.00 13.49
CA LYS A 1209 -2.01 -8.45 13.32
C LYS A 1209 -3.45 -8.94 13.46
N GLU A 1210 -4.44 -8.07 13.67
CA GLU A 1210 -5.85 -8.44 13.82
C GLU A 1210 -6.82 -7.71 12.87
N VAL A 1211 -6.35 -7.24 11.70
CA VAL A 1211 -7.27 -6.85 10.61
C VAL A 1211 -7.48 -8.03 9.66
N PRO A 1212 -8.70 -8.61 9.53
CA PRO A 1212 -8.98 -9.51 8.43
C PRO A 1212 -8.95 -8.70 7.13
N SER A 1213 -7.86 -8.83 6.38
CA SER A 1213 -7.71 -8.25 5.05
C SER A 1213 -8.67 -8.91 4.07
N ASP A 1214 -9.89 -8.40 3.94
CA ASP A 1214 -10.67 -8.57 2.71
C ASP A 1214 -11.80 -7.54 2.59
N ILE A 1215 -11.51 -6.38 1.99
CA ILE A 1215 -12.50 -5.38 1.57
C ILE A 1215 -12.54 -5.27 0.02
N MET A 1216 -11.83 -6.13 -0.71
CA MET A 1216 -11.63 -5.98 -2.17
C MET A 1216 -12.68 -6.67 -3.06
N ASN A 1217 -13.81 -7.15 -2.50
CA ASN A 1217 -14.88 -7.79 -3.26
C ASN A 1217 -16.23 -7.06 -3.12
N ASP A 1218 -16.25 -5.73 -3.29
CA ASP A 1218 -17.48 -5.00 -3.65
C ASP A 1218 -17.38 -4.54 -5.12
N PRO A 1219 -18.16 -5.15 -6.05
CA PRO A 1219 -18.12 -4.84 -7.48
C PRO A 1219 -18.56 -3.40 -7.83
N PHE A 1220 -18.99 -2.59 -6.86
CA PHE A 1220 -19.31 -1.17 -7.06
C PHE A 1220 -18.27 -0.18 -6.48
N THR A 1221 -17.09 -0.67 -6.06
CA THR A 1221 -15.94 0.17 -5.72
C THR A 1221 -14.85 0.15 -6.81
N GLU A 1222 -15.24 0.39 -8.06
CA GLU A 1222 -14.31 0.82 -9.12
C GLU A 1222 -13.78 2.22 -8.77
N ASN A 1223 -12.75 2.24 -7.91
CA ASN A 1223 -11.69 3.26 -7.71
C ASN A 1223 -10.91 3.01 -6.41
N GLY A 1224 -11.09 1.87 -5.73
CA GLY A 1224 -10.37 1.50 -4.49
C GLY A 1224 -8.87 1.17 -4.64
N ALA A 1225 -8.24 1.42 -5.80
CA ALA A 1225 -6.83 1.09 -6.03
C ALA A 1225 -5.82 2.05 -5.34
N LEU A 1226 -6.29 3.01 -4.53
CA LEU A 1226 -5.46 3.97 -3.79
C LEU A 1226 -5.41 3.70 -2.26
N ASN A 1227 -6.17 2.74 -1.73
CA ASN A 1227 -6.16 2.41 -0.29
C ASN A 1227 -4.88 1.66 0.18
N LYS A 1228 -3.88 1.45 -0.69
CA LYS A 1228 -2.56 0.88 -0.36
C LYS A 1228 -1.39 1.87 -0.53
N LEU A 1229 -1.68 3.17 -0.50
CA LEU A 1229 -0.63 4.20 -0.58
C LEU A 1229 -0.23 4.77 0.78
N PHE A 1230 -0.91 4.43 1.89
CA PHE A 1230 -0.49 4.84 3.25
C PHE A 1230 -0.58 3.82 4.37
N GLU A 1231 -0.66 2.54 4.05
CA GLU A 1231 -0.18 1.55 4.99
C GLU A 1231 0.78 0.66 4.24
N SER A 1232 1.95 0.47 4.82
CA SER A 1232 2.67 -0.79 4.72
C SER A 1232 1.77 -1.93 5.22
N GLU A 1233 0.64 -2.18 4.54
CA GLU A 1233 -0.06 -3.47 4.32
C GLU A 1233 -1.40 -3.28 3.56
#